data_AF-M1KKX2-F1
#
_entry.id   AF-M1KKX2-F1
#
_cell.length_a   1.000
_cell.length_b   1.000
_cell.length_c   1.000
_cell.angle_alpha   90.00
_cell.angle_beta   90.00
_cell.angle_gamma   90.00
#
_symmetry.space_group_name_H-M   'P 1'
#
loop_
_entity.id
_entity.type
_entity.pdbx_description
1 polymer ?
#
loop_
_entity_poly.entity_id
_entity_poly.type
_entity_poly.pdbx_seq_one_letter_code
_entity_poly.pdbx_strand_id
1 'polypeptide(L)'
;MKNNADVDIDESLYSRQLYVVGKEAMKKMMGSKVLVMGLDGLGQEVVKNVCLAGISKVALFDDRAVSEEDLCSGFYLRKEDIGKPRDASVVGRFRSMNEYVDVYVVSDVNSFEGYDIVVACNESYGEQIRLNEMARKDGCMFIGCQVRGLFSQVFCDFGAEFVCVDRTGEIPASGMINDISEDGVMTVVDGQRHNLEDYDIIKITQCDEYEGKYFRVKAVSPTQVMLQSIDGVRMFEEEMEFKAEKFKPVYGGDFEQQKKPIMISFKPLGRTIDEPGILGFNHEVEERSLVIHKCFVALGEYMEQSGKELSGEGFLSFFVKKYKSHFEFEALIRSFGKQCGGMLMPMCSVIGGFVAQEVLKGVGSKFTPLHQFFYFDAVDVIPNDPEDDGRDYGRYGPMVRCLGKRCVERLFGLHVFMVGAGAIGCEHLKNMVMCGIGSNGRISVTDMDAIEQSNLNRQFLFRSGDVSSMKAEIAVREAMLLNEDFLKVPRRADSEEPEGGVSEMTNGISCIGSAQPNLIYYNLKAGKETETVFSDRFFQSVDVVATALDNVDARVYVDGRCVVNRKFMVDAGTSGTKGNVQVVVPFYTESYGSSQDPPEKSIPLCTIKNFPYAIEHTIEWARSEFEFKFHDEILLIKEYLSREKEGTSEEEREEEPSNEAMEDVVDKIPTNGKECIRNGILLFVKLFHTSIKNLITAFPPDSKTKEGQPFWMPPKRPPMTVSFDVNNDLHILFVQSAANIFSLNFGIKQQISKEMVVEFVKNEILVEELSSAADNTCVEESPRPSIDPSAIVPCIFEKDDDTNFHVDFLYAAANLRAINYKIKQADRLTVKGIAGRIIPAIATTTAVVSGLAVLEMIKYALGVDYTKHKNSFLNLALPFFASTDPVEPVKHSYKIENKKYTFTLWNRLEYKDSKLGTILKAFEIQFKRKISMVTAGNSLIYWDFDSKYADNLEKTVGELVNRRPDEMFVVLDVITDDDEGEFPRIVVVFE
;
A
#
# COMPACT_ATOMS: atom_id res chain seq x y z
N MET A 1 -4.58 -4.89 33.40
CA MET A 1 -3.94 -3.74 32.74
C MET A 1 -2.76 -3.30 33.61
N LYS A 2 -1.54 -3.70 33.26
CA LYS A 2 -0.32 -3.12 33.87
C LYS A 2 -0.06 -1.78 33.18
N ASN A 3 0.30 -0.76 33.95
CA ASN A 3 0.62 0.59 33.45
C ASN A 3 1.81 0.54 32.47
N ASN A 4 1.53 0.56 31.16
CA ASN A 4 2.49 0.86 30.09
C ASN A 4 2.62 2.39 29.93
N ALA A 5 3.09 3.06 30.98
CA ALA A 5 3.44 4.48 30.88
C ALA A 5 4.85 4.60 30.27
N ASP A 6 4.92 5.33 29.15
CA ASP A 6 6.11 5.73 28.38
C ASP A 6 6.93 4.63 27.67
N VAL A 7 6.29 3.95 26.71
CA VAL A 7 7.03 3.48 25.53
C VAL A 7 6.88 4.54 24.45
N ASP A 8 7.97 5.23 24.14
CA ASP A 8 8.02 6.20 23.04
C ASP A 8 8.05 5.45 21.71
N ILE A 9 7.16 5.82 20.79
CA ILE A 9 7.06 5.16 19.49
C ILE A 9 7.89 5.96 18.50
N ASP A 10 8.83 5.30 17.82
CA ASP A 10 9.52 5.90 16.69
C ASP A 10 8.57 6.08 15.49
N GLU A 11 7.92 7.24 15.43
CA GLU A 11 6.99 7.59 14.35
C GLU A 11 7.69 7.69 12.97
N SER A 12 9.01 7.88 12.93
CA SER A 12 9.77 7.94 11.67
C SER A 12 9.90 6.55 11.03
N LEU A 13 10.08 5.50 11.84
CA LEU A 13 10.15 4.11 11.41
C LEU A 13 8.75 3.51 11.18
N TYR A 14 7.84 3.67 12.16
CA TYR A 14 6.54 3.01 12.18
C TYR A 14 5.41 3.82 11.51
N SER A 15 5.74 4.96 10.87
CA SER A 15 4.79 5.90 10.22
C SER A 15 3.62 5.21 9.52
N ARG A 16 3.89 4.39 8.48
CA ARG A 16 2.83 3.77 7.66
C ARG A 16 2.02 2.71 8.43
N GLN A 17 2.67 1.99 9.35
CA GLN A 17 2.02 0.98 10.18
C GLN A 17 1.11 1.62 11.23
N LEU A 18 1.46 2.79 11.77
CA LEU A 18 0.65 3.51 12.74
C LEU A 18 -0.73 3.90 12.17
N TYR A 19 -0.83 4.22 10.88
CA TYR A 19 -2.13 4.45 10.24
C TYR A 19 -2.97 3.18 10.09
N VAL A 20 -2.40 1.99 10.30
CA VAL A 20 -3.11 0.70 10.29
C VAL A 20 -3.51 0.29 11.71
N VAL A 21 -2.53 0.18 12.60
CA VAL A 21 -2.75 -0.37 13.95
C VAL A 21 -3.15 0.70 14.97
N GLY A 22 -2.69 1.94 14.81
CA GLY A 22 -2.88 3.02 15.78
C GLY A 22 -1.91 2.94 16.97
N LYS A 23 -1.69 4.09 17.63
CA LYS A 23 -0.70 4.22 18.71
C LYS A 23 -0.95 3.28 19.88
N GLU A 24 -2.21 3.10 20.29
CA GLU A 24 -2.56 2.25 21.44
C GLU A 24 -2.26 0.77 21.20
N ALA A 25 -2.59 0.25 20.00
CA ALA A 25 -2.23 -1.13 19.65
C ALA A 25 -0.70 -1.30 19.53
N MET A 26 -0.01 -0.31 18.95
CA MET A 26 1.44 -0.31 18.83
C MET A 26 2.14 -0.35 20.20
N LYS A 27 1.68 0.43 21.18
CA LYS A 27 2.23 0.39 22.57
C LYS A 27 2.07 -0.97 23.22
N LYS A 28 0.95 -1.66 22.98
CA LYS A 28 0.76 -3.04 23.47
C LYS A 28 1.73 -4.00 22.78
N MET A 29 1.84 -3.91 21.46
CA MET A 29 2.79 -4.71 20.65
C MET A 29 4.24 -4.54 21.15
N MET A 30 4.70 -3.30 21.36
CA MET A 30 6.04 -2.99 21.87
C MET A 30 6.27 -3.39 23.34
N GLY A 31 5.23 -3.79 24.06
CA GLY A 31 5.31 -4.36 25.41
C GLY A 31 5.16 -5.88 25.45
N SER A 32 4.96 -6.54 24.31
CA SER A 32 4.59 -7.96 24.24
C SER A 32 5.78 -8.88 23.95
N LYS A 33 5.67 -10.13 24.41
CA LYS A 33 6.65 -11.21 24.24
C LYS A 33 6.03 -12.36 23.46
N VAL A 34 6.62 -12.68 22.31
CA VAL A 34 6.17 -13.74 21.39
C VAL A 34 7.19 -14.87 21.40
N LEU A 35 6.73 -16.12 21.43
CA LEU A 35 7.56 -17.31 21.15
C LEU A 35 7.15 -17.92 19.81
N VAL A 36 8.11 -18.15 18.93
CA VAL A 36 7.90 -18.89 17.68
C VAL A 36 8.67 -20.21 17.74
N MET A 37 7.94 -21.31 17.59
CA MET A 37 8.47 -22.67 17.56
C MET A 37 8.44 -23.19 16.12
N GLY A 38 9.58 -23.70 15.65
CA GLY A 38 9.78 -24.11 14.25
C GLY A 38 10.24 -22.96 13.36
N LEU A 39 11.44 -23.09 12.79
CA LEU A 39 12.18 -22.05 12.06
C LEU A 39 12.56 -22.53 10.64
N ASP A 40 11.69 -23.33 10.02
CA ASP A 40 11.70 -23.53 8.57
C ASP A 40 11.20 -22.28 7.82
N GLY A 41 10.79 -22.40 6.55
CA GLY A 41 10.31 -21.26 5.78
C GLY A 41 9.06 -20.58 6.36
N LEU A 42 8.13 -21.34 6.94
CA LEU A 42 6.91 -20.77 7.53
C LEU A 42 7.24 -20.00 8.81
N GLY A 43 8.04 -20.61 9.69
CA GLY A 43 8.48 -19.97 10.93
C GLY A 43 9.28 -18.69 10.70
N GLN A 44 10.21 -18.72 9.75
CA GLN A 44 10.99 -17.54 9.39
C GLN A 44 10.11 -16.39 8.87
N GLU A 45 9.06 -16.70 8.11
CA GLU A 45 8.13 -15.69 7.63
C GLU A 45 7.32 -15.05 8.77
N VAL A 46 6.86 -15.85 9.73
CA VAL A 46 6.18 -15.33 10.94
C VAL A 46 7.13 -14.41 11.70
N VAL A 47 8.35 -14.87 11.99
CA VAL A 47 9.35 -14.08 12.76
C VAL A 47 9.68 -12.77 12.03
N LYS A 48 9.92 -12.80 10.71
CA LYS A 48 10.18 -11.60 9.91
C LYS A 48 9.08 -10.56 10.12
N ASN A 49 7.83 -10.94 9.92
CA ASN A 49 6.70 -10.00 9.99
C ASN A 49 6.46 -9.50 11.44
N VAL A 50 6.63 -10.37 12.44
CA VAL A 50 6.52 -10.02 13.87
C VAL A 50 7.63 -9.05 14.31
N CYS A 51 8.88 -9.26 13.86
CA CYS A 51 9.99 -8.34 14.13
C CYS A 51 9.78 -6.98 13.46
N LEU A 52 9.39 -6.97 12.18
CA LEU A 52 9.09 -5.72 11.47
C LEU A 52 7.96 -4.94 12.15
N ALA A 53 6.97 -5.63 12.70
CA ALA A 53 5.86 -5.01 13.40
C ALA A 53 6.23 -4.35 14.73
N GLY A 54 7.44 -4.57 15.26
CA GLY A 54 7.91 -3.92 16.49
C GLY A 54 7.44 -4.58 17.78
N ILE A 55 7.30 -5.91 17.80
CA ILE A 55 7.11 -6.66 19.04
C ILE A 55 8.35 -6.58 19.91
N SER A 56 8.21 -6.34 21.21
CA SER A 56 9.35 -6.12 22.13
C SER A 56 10.39 -7.25 22.10
N LYS A 57 9.91 -8.48 22.26
CA LYS A 57 10.75 -9.66 22.49
C LYS A 57 10.23 -10.83 21.66
N VAL A 58 11.10 -11.41 20.85
CA VAL A 58 10.79 -12.58 20.01
C VAL A 58 11.74 -13.72 20.38
N ALA A 59 11.22 -14.71 21.09
CA ALA A 59 11.94 -15.94 21.41
C ALA A 59 11.78 -16.95 20.28
N LEU A 60 12.87 -17.65 19.97
CA LEU A 60 12.95 -18.67 18.92
C LEU A 60 13.27 -20.02 19.54
N PHE A 61 12.60 -21.07 19.06
CA PHE A 61 12.91 -22.46 19.42
C PHE A 61 12.78 -23.38 18.21
N ASP A 62 13.90 -23.93 17.74
CA ASP A 62 13.95 -25.02 16.78
C ASP A 62 15.34 -25.68 16.79
N ASP A 63 15.50 -26.69 17.64
CA ASP A 63 16.73 -27.46 17.80
C ASP A 63 17.00 -28.46 16.67
N ARG A 64 16.05 -28.61 15.72
CA ARG A 64 16.22 -29.49 14.57
C ARG A 64 17.37 -29.00 13.70
N ALA A 65 18.18 -29.95 13.22
CA ALA A 65 19.27 -29.66 12.32
C ALA A 65 18.76 -29.16 10.96
N VAL A 66 19.41 -28.14 10.41
CA VAL A 66 19.17 -27.65 9.05
C VAL A 66 19.46 -28.78 8.07
N SER A 67 18.49 -29.06 7.20
CA SER A 67 18.62 -29.97 6.07
C SER A 67 18.77 -29.20 4.77
N GLU A 68 19.21 -29.86 3.69
CA GLU A 68 19.29 -29.23 2.37
C GLU A 68 17.90 -28.81 1.84
N GLU A 69 16.85 -29.59 2.13
CA GLU A 69 15.46 -29.26 1.76
C GLU A 69 14.95 -27.98 2.46
N ASP A 70 15.45 -27.66 3.66
CA ASP A 70 15.04 -26.45 4.38
C ASP A 70 15.43 -25.17 3.64
N LEU A 71 16.49 -25.21 2.83
CA LEU A 71 16.90 -24.09 2.01
C LEU A 71 15.85 -23.77 0.94
N CYS A 72 14.90 -24.65 0.61
CA CYS A 72 13.84 -24.34 -0.37
C CYS A 72 13.00 -23.12 0.02
N SER A 73 12.77 -22.92 1.32
CA SER A 73 11.88 -21.88 1.85
C SER A 73 12.45 -21.14 3.06
N GLY A 74 13.43 -21.69 3.78
CA GLY A 74 14.17 -20.99 4.82
C GLY A 74 15.12 -19.95 4.23
N PHE A 75 14.62 -18.76 3.90
CA PHE A 75 15.35 -17.70 3.18
C PHE A 75 16.57 -17.15 3.94
N TYR A 76 16.70 -17.42 5.24
CA TYR A 76 17.90 -17.10 6.03
C TYR A 76 18.84 -18.27 6.32
N LEU A 77 18.50 -19.47 5.87
CA LEU A 77 19.39 -20.63 5.93
C LEU A 77 20.37 -20.62 4.75
N ARG A 78 21.60 -21.05 5.01
CA ARG A 78 22.66 -21.17 3.99
C ARG A 78 23.20 -22.59 3.95
N LYS A 79 23.92 -22.97 2.89
CA LYS A 79 24.51 -24.32 2.78
C LYS A 79 25.47 -24.63 3.93
N GLU A 80 26.20 -23.63 4.41
CA GLU A 80 27.09 -23.72 5.56
C GLU A 80 26.37 -23.96 6.90
N ASP A 81 25.04 -23.82 6.94
CA ASP A 81 24.24 -24.06 8.14
C ASP A 81 23.74 -25.51 8.25
N ILE A 82 23.85 -26.31 7.18
CA ILE A 82 23.42 -27.71 7.18
C ILE A 82 24.06 -28.47 8.35
N GLY A 83 23.22 -29.16 9.12
CA GLY A 83 23.60 -29.89 10.32
C GLY A 83 23.58 -29.07 11.62
N LYS A 84 23.54 -27.73 11.57
CA LYS A 84 23.40 -26.86 12.75
C LYS A 84 21.93 -26.72 13.16
N PRO A 85 21.62 -26.38 14.42
CA PRO A 85 20.26 -26.01 14.83
C PRO A 85 19.71 -24.85 14.00
N ARG A 86 18.46 -24.97 13.52
CA ARG A 86 17.82 -23.94 12.69
C ARG A 86 17.73 -22.59 13.38
N ASP A 87 17.32 -22.56 14.65
CA ASP A 87 17.19 -21.33 15.43
C ASP A 87 18.52 -20.55 15.57
N ALA A 88 19.60 -21.25 15.94
CA ALA A 88 20.94 -20.71 16.05
C ALA A 88 21.48 -20.19 14.71
N SER A 89 21.04 -20.78 13.60
CA SER A 89 21.47 -20.41 12.24
C SER A 89 20.81 -19.13 11.72
N VAL A 90 19.63 -18.76 12.24
CA VAL A 90 18.85 -17.60 11.75
C VAL A 90 18.76 -16.44 12.73
N VAL A 91 18.96 -16.67 14.03
CA VAL A 91 18.75 -15.65 15.09
C VAL A 91 19.51 -14.34 14.82
N GLY A 92 20.75 -14.41 14.34
CA GLY A 92 21.56 -13.23 14.06
C GLY A 92 20.98 -12.32 12.97
N ARG A 93 20.32 -12.91 11.96
CA ARG A 93 19.72 -12.19 10.83
C ARG A 93 18.40 -11.50 11.22
N PHE A 94 17.63 -12.11 12.12
CA PHE A 94 16.44 -11.48 12.67
C PHE A 94 16.77 -10.39 13.68
N ARG A 95 17.81 -10.58 14.50
CA ARG A 95 18.26 -9.56 15.47
C ARG A 95 18.70 -8.26 14.80
N SER A 96 19.28 -8.31 13.59
CA SER A 96 19.70 -7.12 12.85
C SER A 96 18.58 -6.45 12.04
N MET A 97 17.36 -7.00 12.05
CA MET A 97 16.24 -6.51 11.24
C MET A 97 15.57 -5.29 11.84
N ASN A 98 15.40 -5.26 13.16
CA ASN A 98 14.75 -4.18 13.88
C ASN A 98 15.42 -3.99 15.25
N GLU A 99 16.06 -2.84 15.44
CA GLU A 99 16.82 -2.54 16.66
C GLU A 99 15.97 -2.42 17.92
N TYR A 100 14.67 -2.18 17.77
CA TYR A 100 13.71 -2.12 18.87
C TYR A 100 13.25 -3.51 19.34
N VAL A 101 13.65 -4.59 18.66
CA VAL A 101 13.17 -5.96 18.91
C VAL A 101 14.30 -6.84 19.39
N ASP A 102 14.17 -7.38 20.60
CA ASP A 102 15.11 -8.34 21.16
C ASP A 102 14.77 -9.76 20.69
N VAL A 103 15.60 -10.29 19.78
CA VAL A 103 15.47 -11.65 19.22
C VAL A 103 16.52 -12.59 19.83
N TYR A 104 16.06 -13.70 20.43
CA TYR A 104 16.93 -14.67 21.10
C TYR A 104 16.43 -16.11 21.00
N VAL A 105 17.35 -17.06 21.17
CA VAL A 105 17.05 -18.50 21.20
C VAL A 105 16.80 -18.93 22.65
N VAL A 106 15.82 -19.81 22.86
CA VAL A 106 15.58 -20.47 24.15
C VAL A 106 16.06 -21.92 24.13
N SER A 107 16.58 -22.41 25.27
CA SER A 107 17.16 -23.75 25.36
C SER A 107 16.13 -24.87 25.44
N ASP A 108 14.98 -24.60 26.07
CA ASP A 108 13.91 -25.54 26.29
C ASP A 108 12.56 -24.81 26.37
N VAL A 109 11.50 -25.58 26.16
CA VAL A 109 10.11 -25.10 26.18
C VAL A 109 9.29 -25.97 27.10
N ASN A 110 9.51 -25.79 28.40
CA ASN A 110 8.81 -26.51 29.47
C ASN A 110 7.57 -25.75 30.01
N SER A 111 7.51 -24.44 29.77
CA SER A 111 6.40 -23.56 30.17
C SER A 111 6.35 -22.35 29.25
N PHE A 112 5.16 -21.76 29.15
CA PHE A 112 4.89 -20.52 28.44
C PHE A 112 4.65 -19.33 29.37
N GLU A 113 4.91 -19.47 30.67
CA GLU A 113 4.82 -18.37 31.63
C GLU A 113 5.61 -17.13 31.16
N GLY A 114 4.92 -15.99 31.10
CA GLY A 114 5.50 -14.71 30.70
C GLY A 114 5.59 -14.46 29.21
N TYR A 115 5.14 -15.39 28.34
CA TYR A 115 4.82 -15.10 26.95
C TYR A 115 3.37 -14.66 26.81
N ASP A 116 3.10 -13.69 25.95
CA ASP A 116 1.74 -13.25 25.63
C ASP A 116 1.09 -14.17 24.60
N ILE A 117 1.90 -14.66 23.65
CA ILE A 117 1.45 -15.58 22.60
C ILE A 117 2.57 -16.51 22.11
N VAL A 118 2.19 -17.75 21.80
CA VAL A 118 3.05 -18.77 21.20
C VAL A 118 2.54 -19.17 19.82
N VAL A 119 3.46 -19.29 18.86
CA VAL A 119 3.19 -19.78 17.51
C VAL A 119 3.92 -21.10 17.28
N ALA A 120 3.19 -22.17 16.96
CA ALA A 120 3.73 -23.47 16.61
C ALA A 120 3.66 -23.69 15.10
N CYS A 121 4.80 -23.58 14.41
CA CYS A 121 4.93 -23.68 12.96
C CYS A 121 5.31 -25.11 12.56
N ASN A 122 4.53 -25.70 11.67
CA ASN A 122 4.78 -27.02 11.07
C ASN A 122 4.94 -28.17 12.08
N GLU A 123 4.42 -28.00 13.30
CA GLU A 123 4.34 -29.08 14.28
C GLU A 123 3.16 -30.02 13.98
N SER A 124 3.29 -31.29 14.40
CA SER A 124 2.22 -32.28 14.24
C SER A 124 0.99 -31.89 15.04
N TYR A 125 -0.20 -32.37 14.66
CA TYR A 125 -1.43 -32.10 15.43
C TYR A 125 -1.31 -32.56 16.88
N GLY A 126 -0.73 -33.73 17.13
CA GLY A 126 -0.50 -34.23 18.49
C GLY A 126 0.34 -33.26 19.33
N GLU A 127 1.40 -32.72 18.73
CA GLU A 127 2.24 -31.73 19.41
C GLU A 127 1.53 -30.38 19.58
N GLN A 128 0.81 -29.90 18.57
CA GLN A 128 0.03 -28.66 18.69
C GLN A 128 -1.03 -28.73 19.80
N ILE A 129 -1.68 -29.89 19.99
CA ILE A 129 -2.63 -30.09 21.10
C ILE A 129 -1.90 -29.96 22.44
N ARG A 130 -0.76 -30.63 22.60
CA ARG A 130 0.06 -30.57 23.82
C ARG A 130 0.48 -29.13 24.14
N LEU A 131 0.95 -28.40 23.12
CA LEU A 131 1.36 -27.00 23.27
C LEU A 131 0.16 -26.09 23.58
N ASN A 132 -0.98 -26.29 22.92
CA ASN A 132 -2.19 -25.50 23.19
C ASN A 132 -2.70 -25.70 24.63
N GLU A 133 -2.69 -26.94 25.14
CA GLU A 133 -3.04 -27.21 26.54
C GLU A 133 -2.08 -26.53 27.52
N MET A 134 -0.78 -26.53 27.21
CA MET A 134 0.24 -25.82 28.00
C MET A 134 0.02 -24.30 27.96
N ALA A 135 -0.32 -23.73 26.80
CA ALA A 135 -0.63 -22.31 26.66
C ALA A 135 -1.86 -21.92 27.49
N ARG A 136 -2.93 -22.72 27.44
CA ARG A 136 -4.12 -22.52 28.27
C ARG A 136 -3.82 -22.57 29.77
N LYS A 137 -3.00 -23.52 30.20
CA LYS A 137 -2.59 -23.65 31.60
C LYS A 137 -1.82 -22.41 32.08
N ASP A 138 -0.95 -21.87 31.24
CA ASP A 138 -0.06 -20.76 31.59
C ASP A 138 -0.68 -19.38 31.26
N GLY A 139 -1.94 -19.34 30.78
CA GLY A 139 -2.66 -18.11 30.45
C GLY A 139 -2.14 -17.40 29.20
N CYS A 140 -1.49 -18.13 28.30
CA CYS A 140 -0.88 -17.65 27.07
C CYS A 140 -1.79 -17.91 25.87
N MET A 141 -1.79 -17.00 24.89
CA MET A 141 -2.48 -17.21 23.61
C MET A 141 -1.70 -18.20 22.72
N PHE A 142 -2.39 -18.90 21.84
CA PHE A 142 -1.79 -19.93 20.99
C PHE A 142 -2.23 -19.82 19.54
N ILE A 143 -1.28 -19.98 18.62
CA ILE A 143 -1.52 -20.17 17.19
C ILE A 143 -0.79 -21.42 16.73
N GLY A 144 -1.50 -22.34 16.08
CA GLY A 144 -0.93 -23.49 15.40
C GLY A 144 -1.05 -23.31 13.89
N CYS A 145 0.04 -23.49 13.15
CA CYS A 145 0.01 -23.35 11.68
C CYS A 145 0.88 -24.38 10.97
N GLN A 146 0.48 -24.76 9.76
CA GLN A 146 1.21 -25.71 8.92
C GLN A 146 1.13 -25.33 7.44
N VAL A 147 2.21 -25.60 6.71
CA VAL A 147 2.30 -25.60 5.24
C VAL A 147 2.84 -26.96 4.81
N ARG A 148 2.08 -27.65 3.95
CA ARG A 148 2.33 -29.01 3.46
C ARG A 148 2.11 -29.01 1.95
N GLY A 149 3.17 -28.72 1.21
CA GLY A 149 3.14 -28.49 -0.23
C GLY A 149 2.26 -27.29 -0.58
N LEU A 150 1.22 -27.53 -1.37
CA LEU A 150 0.23 -26.52 -1.78
C LEU A 150 -0.98 -26.45 -0.83
N PHE A 151 -0.90 -27.05 0.36
CA PHE A 151 -1.95 -27.04 1.38
C PHE A 151 -1.46 -26.36 2.65
N SER A 152 -2.36 -25.73 3.39
CA SER A 152 -2.03 -25.11 4.66
C SER A 152 -3.20 -25.12 5.64
N GLN A 153 -2.86 -24.90 6.90
CA GLN A 153 -3.80 -24.84 8.01
C GLN A 153 -3.32 -23.81 9.02
N VAL A 154 -4.25 -23.02 9.56
CA VAL A 154 -4.05 -22.11 10.69
C VAL A 154 -5.14 -22.35 11.72
N PHE A 155 -4.79 -22.32 13.00
CA PHE A 155 -5.66 -22.44 14.15
C PHE A 155 -5.33 -21.35 15.16
N CYS A 156 -6.33 -20.66 15.68
CA CYS A 156 -6.17 -19.65 16.72
C CYS A 156 -6.94 -20.02 18.00
N ASP A 157 -6.28 -19.80 19.13
CA ASP A 157 -6.86 -19.91 20.47
C ASP A 157 -6.31 -18.81 21.39
N PHE A 158 -7.09 -17.74 21.58
CA PHE A 158 -6.70 -16.61 22.42
C PHE A 158 -7.31 -16.65 23.83
N GLY A 159 -7.76 -17.82 24.28
CA GLY A 159 -8.34 -17.97 25.61
C GLY A 159 -9.87 -17.88 25.63
N ALA A 160 -10.46 -18.08 26.81
CA ALA A 160 -11.92 -18.09 26.98
C ALA A 160 -12.52 -16.67 27.02
N GLU A 161 -11.70 -15.66 27.29
CA GLU A 161 -12.10 -14.27 27.51
C GLU A 161 -11.17 -13.32 26.75
N PHE A 162 -11.15 -13.40 25.42
CA PHE A 162 -10.38 -12.47 24.59
C PHE A 162 -11.21 -11.22 24.31
N VAL A 163 -10.66 -10.02 24.55
CA VAL A 163 -11.35 -8.76 24.26
C VAL A 163 -10.80 -8.14 22.98
N CYS A 164 -11.64 -8.00 21.96
CA CYS A 164 -11.34 -7.25 20.74
C CYS A 164 -11.91 -5.83 20.88
N VAL A 165 -11.06 -4.80 20.88
CA VAL A 165 -11.48 -3.40 21.13
C VAL A 165 -12.02 -2.71 19.89
N ASP A 166 -11.55 -3.13 18.71
CA ASP A 166 -11.92 -2.57 17.42
C ASP A 166 -11.85 -3.70 16.39
N ARG A 167 -12.99 -4.04 15.80
CA ARG A 167 -13.16 -5.23 14.97
C ARG A 167 -12.59 -5.07 13.55
N THR A 168 -12.57 -3.86 13.03
CA THR A 168 -12.29 -3.59 11.61
C THR A 168 -11.09 -2.68 11.40
N GLY A 169 -10.75 -1.85 12.39
CA GLY A 169 -9.77 -0.77 12.21
C GLY A 169 -10.23 0.37 11.32
N GLU A 170 -11.47 0.34 10.86
CA GLU A 170 -12.06 1.44 10.11
C GLU A 170 -12.27 2.64 11.03
N ILE A 171 -12.01 3.83 10.50
CA ILE A 171 -12.23 5.09 11.22
C ILE A 171 -13.70 5.14 11.67
N PRO A 172 -13.98 5.47 12.94
CA PRO A 172 -15.35 5.62 13.41
C PRO A 172 -16.14 6.57 12.51
N ALA A 173 -17.29 6.12 12.03
CA ALA A 173 -18.14 6.93 11.17
C ALA A 173 -18.55 8.21 11.91
N SER A 174 -18.40 9.35 11.25
CA SER A 174 -18.79 10.64 11.78
C SER A 174 -19.30 11.53 10.66
N GLY A 175 -20.10 12.53 11.01
CA GLY A 175 -20.68 13.44 10.02
C GLY A 175 -21.56 14.50 10.64
N MET A 176 -21.98 15.44 9.80
CA MET A 176 -22.86 16.52 10.18
C MET A 176 -24.32 16.10 10.00
N ILE A 177 -25.14 16.42 10.99
CA ILE A 177 -26.57 16.20 11.01
C ILE A 177 -27.24 17.41 10.35
N ASN A 178 -28.12 17.16 9.38
CA ASN A 178 -29.00 18.18 8.84
C ASN A 178 -30.15 18.45 9.81
N ASP A 179 -30.88 17.40 10.18
CA ASP A 179 -32.00 17.45 11.09
C ASP A 179 -32.26 16.09 11.77
N ILE A 180 -32.97 16.14 12.91
CA ILE A 180 -33.59 15.00 13.56
C ILE A 180 -35.08 15.29 13.65
N SER A 181 -35.89 14.40 13.09
CA SER A 181 -37.35 14.52 13.06
C SER A 181 -38.01 14.07 14.35
N GLU A 182 -39.33 14.31 14.49
CA GLU A 182 -40.09 13.91 15.69
C GLU A 182 -40.19 12.39 15.87
N ASP A 183 -40.15 11.64 14.77
CA ASP A 183 -40.12 10.17 14.73
C ASP A 183 -38.70 9.59 14.88
N GLY A 184 -37.70 10.44 15.16
CA GLY A 184 -36.33 10.01 15.45
C GLY A 184 -35.51 9.65 14.22
N VAL A 185 -35.89 10.11 13.03
CA VAL A 185 -35.08 9.97 11.83
C VAL A 185 -34.02 11.06 11.83
N MET A 186 -32.76 10.67 11.94
CA MET A 186 -31.60 11.54 11.75
C MET A 186 -31.21 11.53 10.27
N THR A 187 -31.20 12.72 9.66
CA THR A 187 -30.76 12.91 8.27
C THR A 187 -29.40 13.61 8.27
N VAL A 188 -28.42 13.06 7.54
CA VAL A 188 -27.12 13.72 7.35
C VAL A 188 -27.20 14.80 6.27
N VAL A 189 -26.26 15.74 6.26
CA VAL A 189 -26.24 16.84 5.28
C VAL A 189 -26.12 16.33 3.84
N ASP A 190 -26.77 17.03 2.90
CA ASP A 190 -26.77 16.72 1.48
C ASP A 190 -25.36 16.45 0.93
N GLY A 191 -25.24 15.34 0.20
CA GLY A 191 -23.96 14.88 -0.37
C GLY A 191 -23.09 14.03 0.59
N GLN A 192 -23.44 13.92 1.87
CA GLN A 192 -22.80 13.00 2.81
C GLN A 192 -23.54 11.66 2.90
N ARG A 193 -22.84 10.62 3.34
CA ARG A 193 -23.42 9.33 3.77
C ARG A 193 -23.08 9.12 5.24
N HIS A 194 -23.96 8.46 5.99
CA HIS A 194 -23.72 8.22 7.41
C HIS A 194 -22.65 7.13 7.66
N ASN A 195 -22.50 6.15 6.75
CA ASN A 195 -21.54 5.03 6.87
C ASN A 195 -21.65 4.25 8.20
N LEU A 196 -22.86 4.18 8.75
CA LEU A 196 -23.23 3.40 9.94
C LEU A 196 -23.98 2.15 9.49
N GLU A 197 -23.83 1.07 10.25
CA GLU A 197 -24.60 -0.15 10.10
C GLU A 197 -25.71 -0.24 11.17
N ASP A 198 -26.63 -1.19 10.99
CA ASP A 198 -27.66 -1.45 11.99
C ASP A 198 -27.03 -1.76 13.35
N TYR A 199 -27.60 -1.15 14.39
CA TYR A 199 -27.19 -1.26 15.80
C TYR A 199 -25.86 -0.63 16.16
N ASP A 200 -25.23 0.12 15.26
CA ASP A 200 -24.14 1.00 15.63
C ASP A 200 -24.57 1.98 16.72
N ILE A 201 -23.60 2.36 17.55
CA ILE A 201 -23.80 3.35 18.60
C ILE A 201 -23.16 4.64 18.16
N ILE A 202 -23.88 5.75 18.27
CA ILE A 202 -23.37 7.09 18.01
C ILE A 202 -23.49 7.98 19.24
N LYS A 203 -22.60 8.96 19.34
CA LYS A 203 -22.71 10.09 20.25
C LYS A 203 -23.04 11.34 19.44
N ILE A 204 -24.04 12.12 19.87
CA ILE A 204 -24.37 13.40 19.25
C ILE A 204 -23.71 14.55 20.02
N THR A 205 -23.18 15.52 19.29
CA THR A 205 -22.54 16.75 19.81
C THR A 205 -22.93 17.95 18.94
N GLN A 206 -22.60 19.16 19.36
CA GLN A 206 -22.98 20.41 18.70
C GLN A 206 -24.50 20.55 18.48
N CYS A 207 -25.29 19.98 19.40
CA CYS A 207 -26.74 19.96 19.34
C CYS A 207 -27.29 20.13 20.76
N ASP A 208 -27.74 21.33 21.11
CA ASP A 208 -28.13 21.69 22.50
C ASP A 208 -29.06 20.67 23.17
N GLU A 209 -30.02 20.10 22.43
CA GLU A 209 -30.99 19.14 22.97
C GLU A 209 -30.39 17.75 23.22
N TYR A 210 -29.45 17.33 22.39
CA TYR A 210 -28.87 15.97 22.40
C TYR A 210 -27.38 15.94 22.72
N GLU A 211 -26.86 17.04 23.28
CA GLU A 211 -25.43 17.22 23.53
C GLU A 211 -24.88 16.11 24.44
N GLY A 212 -23.90 15.38 23.91
CA GLY A 212 -23.21 14.31 24.61
C GLY A 212 -24.06 13.04 24.84
N LYS A 213 -25.29 12.98 24.32
CA LYS A 213 -26.17 11.80 24.44
C LYS A 213 -25.79 10.72 23.44
N TYR A 214 -26.13 9.49 23.79
CA TYR A 214 -25.82 8.31 23.00
C TYR A 214 -27.08 7.67 22.43
N PHE A 215 -26.97 7.16 21.21
CA PHE A 215 -28.07 6.56 20.47
C PHE A 215 -27.60 5.29 19.78
N ARG A 216 -28.47 4.29 19.77
CA ARG A 216 -28.37 3.15 18.87
C ARG A 216 -29.06 3.52 17.56
N VAL A 217 -28.48 3.13 16.43
CA VAL A 217 -29.02 3.48 15.11
C VAL A 217 -29.57 2.27 14.36
N LYS A 218 -30.50 2.53 13.44
CA LYS A 218 -30.93 1.58 12.41
C LYS A 218 -30.91 2.27 11.05
N ALA A 219 -30.22 1.71 10.07
CA ALA A 219 -30.11 2.30 8.74
C ALA A 219 -31.47 2.29 8.03
N VAL A 220 -31.84 3.43 7.45
CA VAL A 220 -33.06 3.60 6.65
C VAL A 220 -32.69 3.75 5.18
N SER A 221 -31.70 4.60 4.91
CA SER A 221 -31.12 4.85 3.60
C SER A 221 -29.68 5.31 3.80
N PRO A 222 -28.82 5.40 2.77
CA PRO A 222 -27.43 5.86 2.91
C PRO A 222 -27.25 7.24 3.56
N THR A 223 -28.32 8.04 3.67
CA THR A 223 -28.31 9.39 4.27
C THR A 223 -29.17 9.51 5.53
N GLN A 224 -29.87 8.43 5.94
CA GLN A 224 -30.82 8.47 7.05
C GLN A 224 -30.74 7.25 7.95
N VAL A 225 -30.80 7.50 9.25
CA VAL A 225 -30.90 6.44 10.27
C VAL A 225 -32.01 6.77 11.27
N MET A 226 -32.66 5.76 11.82
CA MET A 226 -33.52 5.93 12.98
C MET A 226 -32.69 5.88 14.27
N LEU A 227 -33.03 6.71 15.23
CA LEU A 227 -32.40 6.78 16.55
C LEU A 227 -33.24 6.06 17.61
N GLN A 228 -32.54 5.39 18.52
CA GLN A 228 -33.09 4.85 19.77
C GLN A 228 -32.19 5.30 20.92
N SER A 229 -32.77 5.94 21.93
CA SER A 229 -31.99 6.46 23.07
C SER A 229 -31.42 5.31 23.90
N ILE A 230 -30.18 5.44 24.34
CA ILE A 230 -29.56 4.48 25.26
C ILE A 230 -28.99 5.19 26.50
N ASP A 231 -29.30 4.66 27.68
CA ASP A 231 -28.63 5.09 28.90
C ASP A 231 -27.18 4.59 28.86
N GLY A 232 -26.20 5.41 29.27
CA GLY A 232 -24.77 5.07 29.20
C GLY A 232 -24.36 3.76 29.91
N VAL A 233 -25.25 3.19 30.75
CA VAL A 233 -25.09 1.89 31.42
C VAL A 233 -25.54 0.70 30.54
N ARG A 234 -26.46 0.90 29.59
CA ARG A 234 -27.04 -0.14 28.72
C ARG A 234 -26.32 -0.30 27.36
N MET A 235 -25.11 0.26 27.25
CA MET A 235 -24.21 0.10 26.10
C MET A 235 -23.89 -1.37 25.76
N PHE A 236 -24.13 -2.30 26.70
CA PHE A 236 -23.64 -3.67 26.64
C PHE A 236 -24.72 -4.76 26.49
N GLU A 237 -26.02 -4.42 26.46
CA GLU A 237 -27.10 -5.40 26.27
C GLU A 237 -27.24 -5.78 24.78
N GLU A 238 -27.01 -7.06 24.46
CA GLU A 238 -26.92 -7.58 23.08
C GLU A 238 -28.26 -7.95 22.43
N GLU A 239 -29.38 -7.87 23.15
CA GLU A 239 -30.68 -8.28 22.60
C GLU A 239 -31.81 -7.37 23.10
N MET A 240 -31.97 -6.21 22.45
CA MET A 240 -33.20 -5.42 22.56
C MET A 240 -33.74 -5.12 21.17
N GLU A 241 -35.02 -5.41 20.94
CA GLU A 241 -35.73 -4.97 19.74
C GLU A 241 -35.62 -3.44 19.59
N PHE A 242 -35.34 -2.99 18.37
CA PHE A 242 -35.34 -1.57 18.04
C PHE A 242 -36.76 -1.01 18.20
N LYS A 243 -36.95 -0.05 19.11
CA LYS A 243 -38.25 0.56 19.39
C LYS A 243 -38.26 1.99 18.89
N ALA A 244 -39.32 2.34 18.15
CA ALA A 244 -39.54 3.72 17.75
C ALA A 244 -39.80 4.60 18.99
N GLU A 245 -39.11 5.74 19.05
CA GLU A 245 -39.21 6.72 20.12
C GLU A 245 -39.61 8.08 19.53
N LYS A 246 -40.14 8.96 20.37
CA LYS A 246 -40.48 10.33 19.99
C LYS A 246 -39.37 11.27 20.43
N PHE A 247 -38.96 12.14 19.51
CA PHE A 247 -37.86 13.08 19.68
C PHE A 247 -38.37 14.51 19.54
N LYS A 248 -37.67 15.46 20.16
CA LYS A 248 -37.85 16.88 19.86
C LYS A 248 -37.13 17.20 18.55
N PRO A 249 -37.82 17.79 17.54
CA PRO A 249 -37.18 18.13 16.28
C PRO A 249 -36.06 19.15 16.47
N VAL A 250 -34.92 18.92 15.84
CA VAL A 250 -33.77 19.83 15.85
C VAL A 250 -33.13 19.90 14.48
N TYR A 251 -32.43 21.00 14.21
CA TYR A 251 -31.61 21.20 13.02
C TYR A 251 -30.15 21.33 13.45
N GLY A 252 -29.25 20.68 12.73
CA GLY A 252 -27.82 20.71 13.04
C GLY A 252 -27.40 19.74 14.15
N GLY A 253 -26.08 19.59 14.26
CA GLY A 253 -25.41 18.66 15.17
C GLY A 253 -24.33 17.87 14.43
N ASP A 254 -23.52 17.16 15.18
CA ASP A 254 -22.50 16.23 14.70
C ASP A 254 -22.73 14.87 15.37
N PHE A 255 -22.52 13.78 14.64
CA PHE A 255 -22.50 12.44 15.22
C PHE A 255 -21.12 11.79 15.10
N GLU A 256 -20.77 10.94 16.06
CA GLU A 256 -19.55 10.12 16.04
C GLU A 256 -19.84 8.70 16.55
N GLN A 257 -19.53 7.69 15.74
CA GLN A 257 -19.66 6.28 16.08
C GLN A 257 -18.78 5.92 17.28
N GLN A 258 -19.32 5.10 18.17
CA GLN A 258 -18.62 4.56 19.34
C GLN A 258 -18.40 3.07 19.11
N LYS A 259 -17.14 2.67 18.91
CA LYS A 259 -16.79 1.25 18.73
C LYS A 259 -16.96 0.51 20.06
N LYS A 260 -17.76 -0.56 20.07
CA LYS A 260 -17.97 -1.43 21.24
C LYS A 260 -16.92 -2.56 21.25
N PRO A 261 -16.16 -2.73 22.34
CA PRO A 261 -15.34 -3.92 22.52
C PRO A 261 -16.21 -5.18 22.59
N ILE A 262 -15.78 -6.26 21.95
CA ILE A 262 -16.46 -7.56 22.01
C ILE A 262 -15.60 -8.58 22.75
N MET A 263 -16.25 -9.50 23.46
CA MET A 263 -15.60 -10.65 24.05
C MET A 263 -15.74 -11.85 23.12
N ILE A 264 -14.63 -12.48 22.77
CA ILE A 264 -14.57 -13.67 21.92
C ILE A 264 -14.07 -14.83 22.79
N SER A 265 -14.82 -15.92 22.80
CA SER A 265 -14.45 -17.13 23.53
C SER A 265 -13.92 -18.19 22.59
N PHE A 266 -12.66 -18.56 22.73
CA PHE A 266 -12.03 -19.62 21.95
C PHE A 266 -12.17 -20.96 22.65
N LYS A 267 -12.25 -22.04 21.88
CA LYS A 267 -12.14 -23.42 22.40
C LYS A 267 -10.71 -23.95 22.23
N PRO A 268 -10.20 -24.76 23.17
CA PRO A 268 -8.91 -25.45 23.01
C PRO A 268 -8.91 -26.38 21.80
N LEU A 269 -7.76 -26.53 21.15
CA LEU A 269 -7.56 -27.30 19.92
C LEU A 269 -8.10 -28.73 20.05
N GLY A 270 -7.76 -29.43 21.13
CA GLY A 270 -8.21 -30.81 21.38
C GLY A 270 -9.73 -30.97 21.48
N ARG A 271 -10.48 -29.89 21.69
CA ARG A 271 -11.97 -29.87 21.72
C ARG A 271 -12.61 -29.51 20.39
N THR A 272 -11.82 -29.08 19.41
CA THR A 272 -12.32 -28.60 18.11
C THR A 272 -11.96 -29.51 16.94
N ILE A 273 -11.18 -30.56 17.14
CA ILE A 273 -10.74 -31.45 16.05
C ILE A 273 -11.91 -32.21 15.43
N ASP A 274 -12.82 -32.75 16.23
CA ASP A 274 -13.94 -33.52 15.70
C ASP A 274 -15.04 -32.62 15.09
N GLU A 275 -15.18 -31.40 15.60
CA GLU A 275 -16.15 -30.39 15.17
C GLU A 275 -15.46 -29.02 14.95
N PRO A 276 -14.73 -28.85 13.83
CA PRO A 276 -13.93 -27.66 13.61
C PRO A 276 -14.79 -26.47 13.17
N GLY A 277 -14.61 -25.34 13.85
CA GLY A 277 -15.13 -24.03 13.39
C GLY A 277 -14.26 -23.50 12.25
N ILE A 278 -14.51 -23.98 11.03
CA ILE A 278 -13.78 -23.61 9.82
C ILE A 278 -14.39 -22.34 9.21
N LEU A 279 -13.55 -21.34 8.97
CA LEU A 279 -13.90 -20.19 8.18
C LEU A 279 -14.05 -20.58 6.70
N GLY A 280 -15.26 -20.46 6.15
CA GLY A 280 -15.53 -20.59 4.73
C GLY A 280 -15.56 -19.23 4.02
N PHE A 281 -15.06 -19.17 2.78
CA PHE A 281 -15.03 -17.92 1.99
C PHE A 281 -16.39 -17.49 1.44
N ASN A 282 -17.34 -18.43 1.31
CA ASN A 282 -18.66 -18.22 0.73
C ASN A 282 -19.81 -18.51 1.71
N HIS A 283 -19.61 -18.26 3.01
CA HIS A 283 -20.60 -18.46 4.09
C HIS A 283 -21.07 -19.91 4.37
N GLU A 284 -20.73 -20.88 3.51
CA GLU A 284 -20.85 -22.31 3.79
C GLU A 284 -19.46 -22.93 4.01
N VAL A 285 -19.34 -23.85 4.97
CA VAL A 285 -18.13 -24.68 5.08
C VAL A 285 -18.10 -25.57 3.84
N GLU A 286 -17.20 -25.27 2.91
CA GLU A 286 -16.98 -26.14 1.76
C GLU A 286 -16.56 -27.52 2.27
N GLU A 287 -17.28 -28.57 1.85
CA GLU A 287 -16.99 -29.98 2.18
C GLU A 287 -15.50 -30.31 1.98
N ARG A 288 -14.90 -29.69 0.96
CA ARG A 288 -13.48 -29.69 0.66
C ARG A 288 -12.58 -29.28 1.84
N SER A 289 -12.90 -28.20 2.55
CA SER A 289 -12.11 -27.73 3.70
C SER A 289 -12.13 -28.74 4.84
N LEU A 290 -13.26 -29.43 5.03
CA LEU A 290 -13.36 -30.52 6.01
C LEU A 290 -12.51 -31.74 5.60
N VAL A 291 -12.40 -32.05 4.30
CA VAL A 291 -11.48 -33.08 3.82
C VAL A 291 -10.03 -32.70 4.10
N ILE A 292 -9.64 -31.45 3.80
CA ILE A 292 -8.29 -30.96 4.08
C ILE A 292 -8.00 -31.00 5.57
N HIS A 293 -8.93 -30.58 6.43
CA HIS A 293 -8.82 -30.73 7.89
C HIS A 293 -8.49 -32.18 8.28
N LYS A 294 -9.27 -33.14 7.78
CA LYS A 294 -9.06 -34.57 8.03
C LYS A 294 -7.71 -35.07 7.49
N CYS A 295 -7.21 -34.53 6.37
CA CYS A 295 -5.90 -34.86 5.82
C CYS A 295 -4.78 -34.44 6.79
N PHE A 296 -4.83 -33.22 7.31
CA PHE A 296 -3.86 -32.75 8.29
C PHE A 296 -3.91 -33.53 9.61
N VAL A 297 -5.10 -33.86 10.11
CA VAL A 297 -5.27 -34.68 11.31
C VAL A 297 -4.72 -36.10 11.09
N ALA A 298 -4.97 -36.68 9.92
CA ALA A 298 -4.48 -38.02 9.56
C ALA A 298 -2.96 -38.08 9.31
N LEU A 299 -2.33 -36.95 8.97
CA LEU A 299 -0.92 -36.90 8.59
C LEU A 299 0.03 -37.43 9.68
N GLY A 300 -0.21 -37.04 10.94
CA GLY A 300 0.64 -37.47 12.07
C GLY A 300 0.62 -38.99 12.25
N GLU A 301 -0.57 -39.57 12.34
CA GLU A 301 -0.73 -41.03 12.48
C GLU A 301 -0.20 -41.80 11.26
N TYR A 302 -0.37 -41.25 10.05
CA TYR A 302 0.18 -41.85 8.85
C TYR A 302 1.71 -41.90 8.91
N MET A 303 2.37 -40.80 9.28
CA MET A 303 3.83 -40.73 9.38
C MET A 303 4.40 -41.70 10.42
N GLU A 304 3.70 -41.91 11.53
CA GLU A 304 4.08 -42.90 12.55
C GLU A 304 3.97 -44.33 12.02
N GLN A 305 2.95 -44.65 11.22
CA GLN A 305 2.73 -45.99 10.66
C GLN A 305 3.58 -46.29 9.43
N SER A 306 3.84 -45.31 8.57
CA SER A 306 4.54 -45.48 7.30
C SER A 306 6.07 -45.41 7.42
N GLY A 307 6.61 -45.28 8.63
CA GLY A 307 8.05 -45.11 8.83
C GLY A 307 8.61 -43.85 8.18
N LYS A 308 7.78 -42.79 8.07
CA LYS A 308 8.06 -41.50 7.40
C LYS A 308 8.16 -41.55 5.87
N GLU A 309 7.80 -42.66 5.22
CA GLU A 309 7.69 -42.70 3.76
C GLU A 309 6.40 -42.01 3.31
N LEU A 310 6.55 -40.95 2.50
CA LEU A 310 5.44 -40.15 1.98
C LEU A 310 5.11 -40.58 0.55
N SER A 311 3.90 -41.12 0.36
CA SER A 311 3.40 -41.46 -0.97
C SER A 311 1.91 -41.10 -1.08
N GLY A 312 1.49 -40.66 -2.27
CA GLY A 312 0.09 -40.31 -2.51
C GLY A 312 -0.86 -41.50 -2.37
N GLU A 313 -0.49 -42.66 -2.92
CA GLU A 313 -1.28 -43.90 -2.83
C GLU A 313 -1.34 -44.47 -1.41
N GLY A 314 -0.21 -44.45 -0.70
CA GLY A 314 -0.14 -44.91 0.69
C GLY A 314 -1.00 -44.06 1.60
N PHE A 315 -0.91 -42.72 1.46
CA PHE A 315 -1.72 -41.81 2.24
C PHE A 315 -3.22 -41.94 1.92
N LEU A 316 -3.59 -42.03 0.64
CA LEU A 316 -4.99 -42.24 0.27
C LEU A 316 -5.55 -43.54 0.86
N SER A 317 -4.80 -44.64 0.73
CA SER A 317 -5.20 -45.94 1.27
C SER A 317 -5.40 -45.89 2.79
N PHE A 318 -4.51 -45.18 3.49
CA PHE A 318 -4.64 -44.93 4.93
C PHE A 318 -5.88 -44.08 5.26
N PHE A 319 -6.08 -42.97 4.55
CA PHE A 319 -7.19 -42.05 4.76
C PHE A 319 -8.55 -42.75 4.55
N VAL A 320 -8.71 -43.48 3.46
CA VAL A 320 -9.92 -44.22 3.12
C VAL A 320 -10.20 -45.30 4.17
N LYS A 321 -9.17 -46.02 4.63
CA LYS A 321 -9.30 -47.00 5.71
C LYS A 321 -9.78 -46.37 7.02
N LYS A 322 -9.29 -45.17 7.35
CA LYS A 322 -9.60 -44.45 8.59
C LYS A 322 -11.02 -43.87 8.59
N TYR A 323 -11.39 -43.11 7.55
CA TYR A 323 -12.64 -42.35 7.56
C TYR A 323 -13.80 -43.05 6.85
N LYS A 324 -13.53 -43.99 5.93
CA LYS A 324 -14.54 -44.73 5.15
C LYS A 324 -15.60 -43.82 4.48
N SER A 325 -15.21 -42.59 4.12
CA SER A 325 -16.04 -41.55 3.49
C SER A 325 -15.17 -40.70 2.55
N HIS A 326 -15.79 -39.74 1.84
CA HIS A 326 -15.11 -38.72 1.03
C HIS A 326 -14.36 -39.24 -0.21
N PHE A 327 -14.93 -40.27 -0.85
CA PHE A 327 -14.34 -40.93 -2.03
C PHE A 327 -14.29 -40.01 -3.26
N GLU A 328 -15.17 -39.02 -3.34
CA GLU A 328 -15.19 -38.00 -4.38
C GLU A 328 -13.97 -37.06 -4.35
N PHE A 329 -13.23 -37.02 -3.23
CA PHE A 329 -12.00 -36.22 -3.07
C PHE A 329 -10.70 -37.04 -3.19
N GLU A 330 -10.74 -38.26 -3.72
CA GLU A 330 -9.57 -39.14 -3.86
C GLU A 330 -8.35 -38.48 -4.52
N ALA A 331 -8.57 -37.65 -5.55
CA ALA A 331 -7.49 -36.93 -6.24
C ALA A 331 -6.83 -35.89 -5.33
N LEU A 332 -7.64 -35.13 -4.57
CA LEU A 332 -7.18 -34.14 -3.61
C LEU A 332 -6.36 -34.79 -2.49
N ILE A 333 -6.90 -35.88 -1.91
CA ILE A 333 -6.27 -36.62 -0.81
C ILE A 333 -4.95 -37.27 -1.26
N ARG A 334 -4.95 -37.91 -2.44
CA ARG A 334 -3.74 -38.46 -3.04
C ARG A 334 -2.69 -37.38 -3.29
N SER A 335 -3.11 -36.20 -3.79
CA SER A 335 -2.23 -35.06 -4.01
C SER A 335 -1.63 -34.55 -2.70
N PHE A 336 -2.44 -34.39 -1.65
CA PHE A 336 -1.96 -34.05 -0.31
C PHE A 336 -0.88 -35.03 0.16
N GLY A 337 -1.12 -36.34 0.06
CA GLY A 337 -0.15 -37.36 0.43
C GLY A 337 1.17 -37.27 -0.35
N LYS A 338 1.11 -36.99 -1.65
CA LYS A 338 2.30 -36.81 -2.50
C LYS A 338 3.10 -35.57 -2.11
N GLN A 339 2.42 -34.49 -1.75
CA GLN A 339 3.03 -33.16 -1.58
C GLN A 339 3.29 -32.76 -0.13
N CYS A 340 2.83 -33.54 0.86
CA CYS A 340 2.86 -33.12 2.25
C CYS A 340 4.27 -32.92 2.85
N GLY A 341 5.30 -33.51 2.22
CA GLY A 341 6.70 -33.23 2.56
C GLY A 341 7.30 -32.03 1.83
N GLY A 342 6.58 -31.42 0.88
CA GLY A 342 7.01 -30.23 0.15
C GLY A 342 6.72 -28.94 0.91
N MET A 343 7.41 -27.86 0.55
CA MET A 343 7.15 -26.52 1.09
C MET A 343 7.68 -25.49 0.11
N LEU A 344 6.84 -24.52 -0.24
CA LEU A 344 7.15 -23.49 -1.21
C LEU A 344 7.15 -22.12 -0.54
N MET A 345 8.12 -21.27 -0.86
CA MET A 345 8.21 -19.94 -0.26
C MET A 345 6.94 -19.09 -0.46
N PRO A 346 6.26 -19.08 -1.63
CA PRO A 346 4.99 -18.36 -1.79
C PRO A 346 3.89 -18.83 -0.82
N MET A 347 3.78 -20.13 -0.54
CA MET A 347 2.84 -20.66 0.46
C MET A 347 3.23 -20.21 1.88
N CYS A 348 4.52 -20.26 2.21
CA CYS A 348 5.03 -19.72 3.48
C CYS A 348 4.74 -18.22 3.62
N SER A 349 4.87 -17.44 2.55
CA SER A 349 4.57 -15.99 2.53
C SER A 349 3.10 -15.69 2.80
N VAL A 350 2.17 -16.43 2.16
CA VAL A 350 0.73 -16.29 2.41
C VAL A 350 0.39 -16.61 3.87
N ILE A 351 0.85 -17.75 4.37
CA ILE A 351 0.45 -18.21 5.71
C ILE A 351 1.22 -17.50 6.81
N GLY A 352 2.51 -17.24 6.61
CA GLY A 352 3.33 -16.50 7.56
C GLY A 352 2.88 -15.05 7.71
N GLY A 353 2.50 -14.37 6.62
CA GLY A 353 1.89 -13.04 6.67
C GLY A 353 0.54 -13.04 7.41
N PHE A 354 -0.33 -14.02 7.13
CA PHE A 354 -1.61 -14.18 7.81
C PHE A 354 -1.43 -14.47 9.31
N VAL A 355 -0.60 -15.45 9.68
CA VAL A 355 -0.31 -15.83 11.07
C VAL A 355 0.34 -14.68 11.83
N ALA A 356 1.29 -13.97 11.22
CA ALA A 356 1.88 -12.80 11.85
C ALA A 356 0.82 -11.72 12.11
N GLN A 357 -0.14 -11.51 11.21
CA GLN A 357 -1.27 -10.62 11.50
C GLN A 357 -2.07 -11.12 12.71
N GLU A 358 -2.40 -12.41 12.80
CA GLU A 358 -3.09 -12.97 13.97
C GLU A 358 -2.30 -12.77 15.28
N VAL A 359 -0.97 -12.84 15.25
CA VAL A 359 -0.11 -12.45 16.38
C VAL A 359 -0.38 -11.00 16.78
N LEU A 360 -0.40 -10.07 15.82
CA LEU A 360 -0.67 -8.66 16.08
C LEU A 360 -2.08 -8.43 16.62
N LYS A 361 -3.08 -9.20 16.17
CA LYS A 361 -4.44 -9.13 16.69
C LYS A 361 -4.50 -9.55 18.14
N GLY A 362 -3.87 -10.68 18.49
CA GLY A 362 -3.82 -11.20 19.85
C GLY A 362 -3.22 -10.18 20.81
N VAL A 363 -2.01 -9.68 20.51
CA VAL A 363 -1.30 -8.77 21.44
C VAL A 363 -1.79 -7.33 21.38
N GLY A 364 -2.27 -6.85 20.23
CA GLY A 364 -2.81 -5.50 20.06
C GLY A 364 -4.26 -5.36 20.56
N SER A 365 -4.98 -6.48 20.70
CA SER A 365 -6.44 -6.52 20.94
C SER A 365 -7.26 -5.83 19.85
N LYS A 366 -6.68 -5.61 18.66
CA LYS A 366 -7.29 -4.89 17.54
C LYS A 366 -7.50 -5.87 16.38
N PHE A 367 -8.54 -5.62 15.61
CA PHE A 367 -9.06 -6.44 14.52
C PHE A 367 -9.72 -7.74 14.98
N THR A 368 -10.55 -8.31 14.12
CA THR A 368 -11.27 -9.55 14.41
C THR A 368 -10.34 -10.74 14.17
N PRO A 369 -9.98 -11.51 15.20
CA PRO A 369 -9.14 -12.69 15.06
C PRO A 369 -9.85 -13.83 14.32
N LEU A 370 -9.08 -14.72 13.73
CA LEU A 370 -9.58 -15.96 13.17
C LEU A 370 -10.28 -16.79 14.25
N HIS A 371 -11.51 -17.24 14.02
CA HIS A 371 -12.27 -18.10 14.94
C HIS A 371 -12.87 -19.30 14.19
N GLN A 372 -12.27 -20.48 14.19
CA GLN A 372 -10.97 -20.81 14.78
C GLN A 372 -9.98 -21.45 13.79
N PHE A 373 -10.47 -22.07 12.71
CA PHE A 373 -9.63 -22.69 11.69
C PHE A 373 -9.72 -21.96 10.35
N PHE A 374 -8.58 -21.88 9.69
CA PHE A 374 -8.45 -21.40 8.33
C PHE A 374 -7.65 -22.42 7.52
N TYR A 375 -8.18 -22.79 6.36
CA TYR A 375 -7.51 -23.63 5.38
C TYR A 375 -7.33 -22.82 4.12
N PHE A 376 -6.09 -22.78 3.63
CA PHE A 376 -5.77 -22.22 2.33
C PHE A 376 -5.01 -23.27 1.54
N ASP A 377 -5.33 -23.36 0.26
CA ASP A 377 -4.60 -24.22 -0.66
C ASP A 377 -4.49 -23.54 -2.03
N ALA A 378 -3.55 -24.05 -2.82
CA ALA A 378 -3.33 -23.62 -4.18
C ALA A 378 -3.50 -24.80 -5.14
N VAL A 379 -4.61 -25.54 -5.05
CA VAL A 379 -4.84 -26.73 -5.90
C VAL A 379 -4.81 -26.44 -7.40
N ASP A 380 -5.11 -25.20 -7.81
CA ASP A 380 -5.06 -24.78 -9.22
C ASP A 380 -3.63 -24.83 -9.79
N VAL A 381 -2.63 -24.91 -8.91
CA VAL A 381 -1.20 -25.04 -9.20
C VAL A 381 -0.76 -26.52 -9.22
N ILE A 382 -1.62 -27.47 -8.85
CA ILE A 382 -1.29 -28.90 -8.90
C ILE A 382 -1.19 -29.33 -10.37
N PRO A 383 -0.02 -29.83 -10.83
CA PRO A 383 0.10 -30.36 -12.18
C PRO A 383 -0.65 -31.70 -12.32
N ASN A 384 -1.15 -31.99 -13.52
CA ASN A 384 -1.91 -33.22 -13.78
C ASN A 384 -1.09 -34.50 -13.58
N ASP A 385 0.24 -34.46 -13.79
CA ASP A 385 1.18 -35.55 -13.50
C ASP A 385 2.59 -34.96 -13.26
N PRO A 386 3.01 -34.71 -12.01
CA PRO A 386 4.38 -34.30 -11.75
C PRO A 386 5.31 -35.51 -11.98
N GLU A 387 6.03 -35.49 -13.11
CA GLU A 387 7.14 -36.42 -13.38
C GLU A 387 8.21 -36.27 -12.29
N ASP A 388 8.56 -37.40 -11.67
CA ASP A 388 9.70 -37.55 -10.78
C ASP A 388 10.68 -38.52 -11.46
N ASP A 389 11.88 -38.03 -11.75
CA ASP A 389 12.95 -38.84 -12.36
C ASP A 389 13.91 -39.43 -11.32
N GLY A 390 13.58 -39.31 -10.03
CA GLY A 390 14.33 -39.88 -8.90
C GLY A 390 15.68 -39.22 -8.67
N ARG A 391 15.97 -38.09 -9.33
CA ARG A 391 17.21 -37.34 -9.13
C ARG A 391 17.11 -36.45 -7.89
N ASP A 392 18.27 -36.19 -7.31
CA ASP A 392 18.40 -35.20 -6.25
C ASP A 392 18.41 -33.79 -6.87
N TYR A 393 17.48 -32.94 -6.42
CA TYR A 393 17.34 -31.55 -6.84
C TYR A 393 17.89 -30.56 -5.79
N GLY A 394 18.61 -31.08 -4.78
CA GLY A 394 19.15 -30.31 -3.67
C GLY A 394 18.06 -29.48 -3.00
N ARG A 395 18.31 -28.17 -2.85
CA ARG A 395 17.35 -27.24 -2.22
C ARG A 395 15.97 -27.21 -2.89
N TYR A 396 15.84 -27.60 -4.16
CA TYR A 396 14.57 -27.55 -4.89
C TYR A 396 13.77 -28.86 -4.87
N GLY A 397 14.28 -29.91 -4.20
CA GLY A 397 13.56 -31.18 -4.03
C GLY A 397 12.11 -31.01 -3.56
N PRO A 398 11.83 -30.19 -2.51
CA PRO A 398 10.47 -29.91 -2.06
C PRO A 398 9.56 -29.30 -3.13
N MET A 399 10.10 -28.42 -3.99
CA MET A 399 9.35 -27.83 -5.10
C MET A 399 9.08 -28.85 -6.20
N VAL A 400 10.06 -29.68 -6.57
CA VAL A 400 9.87 -30.72 -7.59
C VAL A 400 8.82 -31.74 -7.17
N ARG A 401 8.76 -32.09 -5.88
CA ARG A 401 7.71 -32.96 -5.30
C ARG A 401 6.30 -32.40 -5.52
N CYS A 402 6.14 -31.07 -5.47
CA CYS A 402 4.86 -30.38 -5.63
C CYS A 402 4.50 -30.06 -7.09
N LEU A 403 5.46 -29.50 -7.84
CA LEU A 403 5.24 -28.90 -9.16
C LEU A 403 5.72 -29.78 -10.32
N GLY A 404 6.51 -30.80 -10.02
CA GLY A 404 7.21 -31.61 -11.02
C GLY A 404 8.40 -30.89 -11.63
N LYS A 405 9.36 -31.68 -12.11
CA LYS A 405 10.63 -31.18 -12.69
C LYS A 405 10.43 -30.15 -13.80
N ARG A 406 9.57 -30.45 -14.77
CA ARG A 406 9.38 -29.60 -15.96
C ARG A 406 8.93 -28.18 -15.61
N CYS A 407 8.06 -28.06 -14.61
CA CYS A 407 7.63 -26.76 -14.11
C CYS A 407 8.80 -26.01 -13.48
N VAL A 408 9.55 -26.67 -12.59
CA VAL A 408 10.69 -26.08 -11.90
C VAL A 408 11.77 -25.62 -12.90
N GLU A 409 12.09 -26.42 -13.90
CA GLU A 409 13.03 -26.04 -14.97
C GLU A 409 12.54 -24.83 -15.79
N ARG A 410 11.23 -24.73 -16.05
CA ARG A 410 10.64 -23.54 -16.69
C ARG A 410 10.73 -22.30 -15.82
N LEU A 411 10.46 -22.41 -14.52
CA LEU A 411 10.61 -21.31 -13.56
C LEU A 411 12.05 -20.75 -13.62
N PHE A 412 13.04 -21.63 -13.64
CA PHE A 412 14.44 -21.23 -13.72
C PHE A 412 14.75 -20.42 -14.99
N GLY A 413 14.13 -20.77 -16.11
CA GLY A 413 14.33 -20.10 -17.40
C GLY A 413 13.54 -18.82 -17.62
N LEU A 414 12.65 -18.41 -16.70
CA LEU A 414 11.81 -17.23 -16.91
C LEU A 414 12.63 -15.93 -16.98
N HIS A 415 12.19 -15.03 -17.87
CA HIS A 415 12.59 -13.64 -17.93
C HIS A 415 11.50 -12.76 -17.31
N VAL A 416 11.75 -12.23 -16.12
CA VAL A 416 10.79 -11.42 -15.37
C VAL A 416 11.21 -9.95 -15.40
N PHE A 417 10.27 -9.05 -15.65
CA PHE A 417 10.43 -7.62 -15.41
C PHE A 417 9.60 -7.19 -14.21
N MET A 418 10.26 -6.84 -13.12
CA MET A 418 9.65 -6.35 -11.90
C MET A 418 9.70 -4.82 -11.86
N VAL A 419 8.53 -4.18 -11.73
CA VAL A 419 8.41 -2.72 -11.67
C VAL A 419 8.03 -2.29 -10.26
N GLY A 420 8.99 -1.68 -9.55
CA GLY A 420 8.91 -1.32 -8.14
C GLY A 420 9.74 -2.27 -7.26
N ALA A 421 10.59 -1.70 -6.41
CA ALA A 421 11.43 -2.37 -5.42
C ALA A 421 11.06 -1.96 -3.98
N GLY A 422 9.84 -1.44 -3.78
CA GLY A 422 9.26 -1.13 -2.48
C GLY A 422 8.83 -2.37 -1.69
N ALA A 423 7.78 -2.24 -0.86
CA ALA A 423 7.34 -3.31 0.05
C ALA A 423 7.02 -4.62 -0.68
N ILE A 424 6.14 -4.54 -1.68
CA ILE A 424 5.75 -5.70 -2.50
C ILE A 424 6.95 -6.21 -3.31
N GLY A 425 7.78 -5.31 -3.84
CA GLY A 425 8.96 -5.67 -4.63
C GLY A 425 10.00 -6.50 -3.86
N CYS A 426 10.27 -6.14 -2.60
CA CYS A 426 11.14 -6.92 -1.71
C CYS A 426 10.60 -8.34 -1.48
N GLU A 427 9.29 -8.47 -1.24
CA GLU A 427 8.63 -9.75 -1.05
C GLU A 427 8.57 -10.58 -2.34
N HIS A 428 8.31 -9.94 -3.49
CA HIS A 428 8.36 -10.58 -4.80
C HIS A 428 9.74 -11.15 -5.07
N LEU A 429 10.81 -10.36 -4.87
CA LEU A 429 12.19 -10.83 -5.04
C LEU A 429 12.50 -12.02 -4.14
N LYS A 430 12.16 -11.96 -2.84
CA LYS A 430 12.32 -13.09 -1.93
C LYS A 430 11.62 -14.34 -2.47
N ASN A 431 10.34 -14.23 -2.82
CA ASN A 431 9.57 -15.37 -3.30
C ASN A 431 10.11 -15.93 -4.62
N MET A 432 10.45 -15.07 -5.58
CA MET A 432 11.00 -15.47 -6.89
C MET A 432 12.37 -16.14 -6.75
N VAL A 433 13.29 -15.51 -6.02
CA VAL A 433 14.65 -16.01 -5.84
C VAL A 433 14.67 -17.32 -5.06
N MET A 434 13.83 -17.46 -4.03
CA MET A 434 13.71 -18.74 -3.29
C MET A 434 13.11 -19.86 -4.16
N CYS A 435 12.24 -19.52 -5.12
CA CYS A 435 11.75 -20.46 -6.12
C CYS A 435 12.72 -20.69 -7.31
N GLY A 436 13.91 -20.08 -7.29
CA GLY A 436 14.87 -20.15 -8.38
C GLY A 436 14.41 -19.50 -9.67
N ILE A 437 13.35 -18.68 -9.65
CA ILE A 437 12.81 -18.01 -10.84
C ILE A 437 13.89 -17.15 -11.49
N GLY A 438 14.12 -17.35 -12.78
CA GLY A 438 15.17 -16.62 -13.52
C GLY A 438 16.61 -16.99 -13.18
N SER A 439 16.86 -18.08 -12.44
CA SER A 439 18.22 -18.56 -12.13
C SER A 439 19.01 -19.06 -13.36
N ASN A 440 18.32 -19.44 -14.43
CA ASN A 440 18.87 -19.71 -15.77
C ASN A 440 18.31 -18.74 -16.83
N GLY A 441 17.41 -17.84 -16.43
CA GLY A 441 16.81 -16.77 -17.23
C GLY A 441 17.28 -15.41 -16.72
N ARG A 442 16.32 -14.54 -16.36
CA ARG A 442 16.62 -13.20 -15.85
C ARG A 442 15.51 -12.61 -14.98
N ILE A 443 15.87 -11.86 -13.95
CA ILE A 443 14.97 -10.90 -13.28
C ILE A 443 15.55 -9.49 -13.47
N SER A 444 14.81 -8.64 -14.15
CA SER A 444 15.11 -7.21 -14.30
C SER A 444 14.23 -6.43 -13.34
N VAL A 445 14.80 -5.59 -12.49
CA VAL A 445 14.10 -4.81 -11.46
C VAL A 445 14.28 -3.32 -11.74
N THR A 446 13.21 -2.52 -11.69
CA THR A 446 13.35 -1.06 -11.79
C THR A 446 12.64 -0.34 -10.65
N ASP A 447 13.28 0.68 -10.10
CA ASP A 447 12.72 1.61 -9.11
C ASP A 447 13.56 2.89 -9.12
N MET A 448 12.93 4.07 -9.10
CA MET A 448 13.65 5.35 -9.12
C MET A 448 13.90 5.93 -7.74
N ASP A 449 13.35 5.34 -6.69
CA ASP A 449 13.38 5.91 -5.37
C ASP A 449 14.62 5.50 -4.57
N ALA A 450 15.03 6.38 -3.67
CA ALA A 450 15.95 6.07 -2.59
C ALA A 450 15.21 5.48 -1.38
N ILE A 451 15.94 4.78 -0.52
CA ILE A 451 15.44 4.19 0.72
C ILE A 451 15.28 5.27 1.78
N GLU A 452 14.11 5.30 2.42
CA GLU A 452 13.82 6.17 3.57
C GLU A 452 13.70 5.35 4.88
N GLN A 453 13.83 6.00 6.03
CA GLN A 453 13.67 5.33 7.34
C GLN A 453 12.31 4.65 7.50
N SER A 454 11.23 5.29 7.05
CA SER A 454 9.86 4.76 7.10
C SER A 454 9.67 3.48 6.27
N ASN A 455 10.60 3.18 5.36
CA ASN A 455 10.53 2.02 4.47
C ASN A 455 10.92 0.72 5.21
N LEU A 456 11.85 0.82 6.16
CA LEU A 456 12.47 -0.33 6.84
C LEU A 456 11.46 -1.21 7.59
N ASN A 457 10.34 -0.64 8.06
CA ASN A 457 9.26 -1.38 8.74
C ASN A 457 8.51 -2.37 7.82
N ARG A 458 8.67 -2.31 6.49
CA ARG A 458 7.99 -3.24 5.55
C ARG A 458 8.82 -3.67 4.34
N GLN A 459 10.01 -3.09 4.16
CA GLN A 459 10.94 -3.40 3.08
C GLN A 459 12.15 -4.14 3.67
N PHE A 460 11.92 -5.41 4.05
CA PHE A 460 12.82 -6.17 4.92
C PHE A 460 14.21 -6.46 4.34
N LEU A 461 14.41 -6.24 3.04
CA LEU A 461 15.73 -6.36 2.41
C LEU A 461 16.63 -5.20 2.82
N PHE A 462 16.09 -4.06 3.26
CA PHE A 462 16.86 -2.87 3.59
C PHE A 462 17.25 -2.84 5.07
N ARG A 463 18.35 -2.15 5.38
CA ARG A 463 18.80 -1.86 6.75
C ARG A 463 18.96 -0.36 6.95
N SER A 464 19.11 0.05 8.21
CA SER A 464 19.34 1.45 8.57
C SER A 464 20.57 2.05 7.87
N GLY A 465 21.61 1.24 7.61
CA GLY A 465 22.79 1.64 6.86
C GLY A 465 22.55 1.88 5.36
N ASP A 466 21.43 1.43 4.80
CA ASP A 466 21.10 1.61 3.37
C ASP A 466 20.26 2.85 3.09
N VAL A 467 19.86 3.62 4.12
CA VAL A 467 19.07 4.86 3.95
C VAL A 467 19.79 5.81 2.98
N SER A 468 19.02 6.44 2.10
CA SER A 468 19.47 7.28 0.97
C SER A 468 20.11 6.53 -0.21
N SER A 469 20.27 5.21 -0.15
CA SER A 469 20.69 4.40 -1.30
C SER A 469 19.50 4.01 -2.17
N MET A 470 19.73 3.64 -3.44
CA MET A 470 18.66 3.34 -4.40
C MET A 470 18.00 1.99 -4.10
N LYS A 471 16.67 1.96 -4.06
CA LYS A 471 15.90 0.75 -3.67
C LYS A 471 16.22 -0.45 -4.56
N ALA A 472 16.19 -0.28 -5.89
CA ALA A 472 16.37 -1.37 -6.84
C ALA A 472 17.75 -2.04 -6.70
N GLU A 473 18.80 -1.25 -6.53
CA GLU A 473 20.17 -1.72 -6.34
C GLU A 473 20.31 -2.57 -5.08
N ILE A 474 19.91 -2.01 -3.92
CA ILE A 474 20.02 -2.71 -2.64
C ILE A 474 19.13 -3.95 -2.62
N ALA A 475 17.90 -3.86 -3.16
CA ALA A 475 16.97 -4.98 -3.18
C ALA A 475 17.55 -6.16 -3.96
N VAL A 476 18.15 -5.90 -5.13
CA VAL A 476 18.81 -6.94 -5.92
C VAL A 476 20.01 -7.53 -5.19
N ARG A 477 20.88 -6.69 -4.59
CA ARG A 477 22.05 -7.14 -3.84
C ARG A 477 21.67 -8.09 -2.69
N GLU A 478 20.70 -7.69 -1.88
CA GLU A 478 20.26 -8.45 -0.72
C GLU A 478 19.46 -9.70 -1.11
N ALA A 479 18.67 -9.63 -2.19
CA ALA A 479 17.97 -10.80 -2.72
C ALA A 479 18.95 -11.89 -3.21
N MET A 480 20.05 -11.52 -3.88
CA MET A 480 21.08 -12.48 -4.30
C MET A 480 21.64 -13.28 -3.12
N LEU A 481 21.76 -12.67 -1.94
CA LEU A 481 22.27 -13.34 -0.73
C LEU A 481 21.30 -14.39 -0.18
N LEU A 482 20.02 -14.37 -0.54
CA LEU A 482 19.02 -15.37 -0.11
C LEU A 482 19.19 -16.71 -0.84
N ASN A 483 19.76 -16.69 -2.05
CA ASN A 483 19.97 -17.88 -2.85
C ASN A 483 21.26 -17.82 -3.67
N GLU A 484 22.20 -18.70 -3.33
CA GLU A 484 23.51 -18.78 -3.96
C GLU A 484 23.51 -19.07 -5.47
N ASP A 485 22.43 -19.59 -6.04
CA ASP A 485 22.33 -19.76 -7.50
C ASP A 485 22.38 -18.43 -8.25
N PHE A 486 22.12 -17.33 -7.55
CA PHE A 486 22.21 -15.96 -8.05
C PHE A 486 23.49 -15.24 -7.63
N LEU A 487 24.35 -15.87 -6.80
CA LEU A 487 25.66 -15.34 -6.37
C LEU A 487 26.81 -15.66 -7.35
N LYS A 488 26.50 -16.18 -8.55
CA LYS A 488 27.53 -16.65 -9.50
C LYS A 488 28.53 -15.54 -9.88
N VAL A 489 29.70 -15.60 -9.26
CA VAL A 489 30.98 -15.10 -9.80
C VAL A 489 31.22 -15.81 -11.14
N PRO A 490 31.66 -15.12 -12.21
CA PRO A 490 31.90 -15.74 -13.51
C PRO A 490 32.86 -16.93 -13.35
N ARG A 491 32.43 -18.12 -13.78
CA ARG A 491 33.36 -19.26 -13.93
C ARG A 491 34.42 -18.87 -14.96
N ARG A 492 35.68 -18.86 -14.53
CA ARG A 492 36.84 -18.77 -15.41
C ARG A 492 36.79 -19.97 -16.36
N ALA A 493 36.58 -19.71 -17.65
CA ALA A 493 37.04 -20.65 -18.67
C ALA A 493 38.57 -20.59 -18.58
N ASP A 494 39.16 -21.69 -18.13
CA ASP A 494 40.60 -21.93 -18.04
C ASP A 494 41.32 -21.27 -16.84
N SER A 495 41.49 -22.06 -15.78
CA SER A 495 42.74 -22.05 -15.00
C SER A 495 43.20 -23.49 -14.74
N GLU A 496 44.24 -23.91 -15.45
CA GLU A 496 45.43 -24.36 -14.73
C GLU A 496 46.01 -23.11 -14.01
N GLU A 497 46.29 -23.23 -12.72
CA GLU A 497 46.98 -22.22 -11.91
C GLU A 497 48.39 -21.89 -12.46
N PRO A 498 48.96 -20.70 -12.17
CA PRO A 498 49.78 -20.59 -10.95
C PRO A 498 49.71 -19.25 -10.19
N GLU A 499 49.88 -19.38 -8.88
CA GLU A 499 50.57 -18.53 -7.90
C GLU A 499 50.58 -17.00 -8.03
N GLY A 500 50.05 -16.33 -6.99
CA GLY A 500 50.58 -15.03 -6.55
C GLY A 500 49.58 -14.07 -5.91
N GLY A 501 49.65 -13.94 -4.58
CA GLY A 501 49.47 -12.66 -3.88
C GLY A 501 48.05 -12.21 -3.50
N VAL A 502 47.77 -12.28 -2.20
CA VAL A 502 46.63 -11.61 -1.54
C VAL A 502 46.89 -10.10 -1.46
N SER A 503 45.92 -9.25 -1.84
CA SER A 503 45.73 -7.92 -1.24
C SER A 503 44.30 -7.39 -1.44
N GLU A 504 43.72 -6.91 -0.34
CA GLU A 504 42.43 -6.24 -0.18
C GLU A 504 42.24 -5.01 -1.09
N MET A 505 41.04 -4.85 -1.65
CA MET A 505 40.16 -3.67 -1.45
C MET A 505 38.94 -3.80 -2.37
N THR A 506 37.78 -4.02 -1.75
CA THR A 506 36.46 -3.88 -2.35
C THR A 506 36.16 -2.41 -2.61
N ASN A 507 36.10 -2.01 -3.89
CA ASN A 507 35.34 -0.87 -4.38
C ASN A 507 35.25 -0.94 -5.91
N GLY A 508 34.04 -0.97 -6.43
CA GLY A 508 33.76 -0.89 -7.87
C GLY A 508 33.52 -2.24 -8.53
N ILE A 509 32.29 -2.45 -8.98
CA ILE A 509 31.90 -3.53 -9.89
C ILE A 509 32.74 -3.39 -11.17
N SER A 510 33.81 -4.16 -11.30
CA SER A 510 34.52 -4.34 -12.58
C SER A 510 33.96 -5.58 -13.28
N CYS A 511 33.04 -5.36 -14.22
CA CYS A 511 32.57 -6.38 -15.14
C CYS A 511 33.74 -6.87 -16.01
N ILE A 512 34.27 -8.07 -15.73
CA ILE A 512 35.16 -8.80 -16.65
C ILE A 512 34.73 -10.27 -16.67
N GLY A 513 34.10 -10.70 -17.76
CA GLY A 513 33.64 -12.07 -18.02
C GLY A 513 32.25 -12.09 -18.67
N SER A 514 32.12 -12.73 -19.83
CA SER A 514 30.97 -12.67 -20.76
C SER A 514 29.68 -13.39 -20.32
N ALA A 515 29.38 -13.44 -19.02
CA ALA A 515 28.09 -13.90 -18.51
C ALA A 515 27.36 -12.73 -17.84
N GLN A 516 26.21 -12.33 -18.41
CA GLN A 516 25.37 -11.29 -17.80
C GLN A 516 24.78 -11.80 -16.48
N PRO A 517 24.68 -10.96 -15.44
CA PRO A 517 24.07 -11.36 -14.18
C PRO A 517 22.58 -11.67 -14.37
N ASN A 518 22.09 -12.67 -13.61
CA ASN A 518 20.71 -13.14 -13.71
C ASN A 518 19.72 -12.24 -12.96
N LEU A 519 20.18 -11.40 -12.03
CA LEU A 519 19.42 -10.29 -11.48
C LEU A 519 20.06 -8.97 -11.94
N ILE A 520 19.24 -8.08 -12.50
CA ILE A 520 19.65 -6.77 -13.01
C ILE A 520 18.75 -5.72 -12.36
N TYR A 521 19.33 -4.59 -11.95
CA TYR A 521 18.57 -3.44 -11.46
C TYR A 521 18.69 -2.24 -12.39
N TYR A 522 17.67 -1.39 -12.35
CA TYR A 522 17.61 -0.09 -13.03
C TYR A 522 17.08 0.95 -12.06
N ASN A 523 17.80 2.06 -11.93
CA ASN A 523 17.40 3.18 -11.07
C ASN A 523 16.55 4.18 -11.86
N LEU A 524 15.49 3.69 -12.52
CA LEU A 524 14.70 4.43 -13.51
C LEU A 524 13.20 4.35 -13.22
N LYS A 525 12.49 5.43 -13.51
CA LYS A 525 11.02 5.47 -13.47
C LYS A 525 10.46 4.78 -14.69
N ALA A 526 9.69 3.71 -14.53
CA ALA A 526 8.94 3.15 -15.66
C ALA A 526 7.92 4.18 -16.15
N GLY A 527 8.08 4.63 -17.39
CA GLY A 527 7.27 5.70 -17.99
C GLY A 527 7.76 6.05 -19.39
N LYS A 528 7.00 6.87 -20.12
CA LYS A 528 7.28 7.27 -21.52
C LYS A 528 8.73 7.76 -21.73
N GLU A 529 9.25 8.52 -20.77
CA GLU A 529 10.62 9.07 -20.76
C GLU A 529 11.73 8.00 -20.82
N THR A 530 11.43 6.77 -20.38
CA THR A 530 12.41 5.67 -20.25
C THR A 530 12.21 4.55 -21.25
N GLU A 531 11.35 4.74 -22.26
CA GLU A 531 11.10 3.74 -23.32
C GLU A 531 12.29 3.49 -24.23
N THR A 532 13.36 4.29 -24.14
CA THR A 532 14.64 3.97 -24.77
C THR A 532 15.34 2.80 -24.06
N VAL A 533 15.09 2.61 -22.77
CA VAL A 533 15.60 1.48 -21.97
C VAL A 533 14.56 0.36 -21.93
N PHE A 534 13.33 0.68 -21.53
CA PHE A 534 12.20 -0.26 -21.49
C PHE A 534 11.44 -0.27 -22.81
N SER A 535 12.19 -0.45 -23.90
CA SER A 535 11.71 -0.46 -25.27
C SER A 535 10.83 -1.66 -25.58
N ASP A 536 10.18 -1.66 -26.74
CA ASP A 536 9.42 -2.84 -27.18
C ASP A 536 10.32 -4.06 -27.27
N ARG A 537 11.56 -3.88 -27.74
CA ARG A 537 12.57 -4.96 -27.78
C ARG A 537 12.86 -5.53 -26.39
N PHE A 538 12.96 -4.67 -25.37
CA PHE A 538 13.09 -5.12 -23.99
C PHE A 538 11.87 -5.94 -23.56
N PHE A 539 10.66 -5.41 -23.74
CA PHE A 539 9.42 -6.13 -23.38
C PHE A 539 9.29 -7.46 -24.12
N GLN A 540 9.68 -7.54 -25.40
CA GLN A 540 9.65 -8.78 -26.16
C GLN A 540 10.56 -9.87 -25.55
N SER A 541 11.65 -9.48 -24.89
CA SER A 541 12.55 -10.41 -24.18
C SER A 541 12.06 -10.89 -22.81
N VAL A 542 10.94 -10.34 -22.32
CA VAL A 542 10.34 -10.66 -21.03
C VAL A 542 9.20 -11.65 -21.22
N ASP A 543 9.07 -12.63 -20.32
CA ASP A 543 7.96 -13.57 -20.27
C ASP A 543 6.82 -13.04 -19.39
N VAL A 544 7.18 -12.51 -18.21
CA VAL A 544 6.27 -12.07 -17.15
C VAL A 544 6.62 -10.67 -16.67
N VAL A 545 5.62 -9.80 -16.56
CA VAL A 545 5.73 -8.50 -15.88
C VAL A 545 5.08 -8.59 -14.51
N ALA A 546 5.82 -8.25 -13.45
CA ALA A 546 5.31 -8.23 -12.08
C ALA A 546 5.33 -6.80 -11.55
N THR A 547 4.17 -6.23 -11.23
CA THR A 547 4.07 -4.85 -10.74
C THR A 547 3.97 -4.80 -9.21
N ALA A 548 4.75 -3.90 -8.63
CA ALA A 548 4.85 -3.62 -7.20
C ALA A 548 4.75 -2.10 -6.96
N LEU A 549 3.78 -1.48 -7.62
CA LEU A 549 3.61 -0.03 -7.73
C LEU A 549 2.71 0.53 -6.61
N ASP A 550 2.76 1.83 -6.39
CA ASP A 550 1.99 2.53 -5.35
C ASP A 550 1.00 3.56 -5.91
N ASN A 551 0.99 3.76 -7.23
CA ASN A 551 0.11 4.70 -7.92
C ASN A 551 -0.57 4.07 -9.14
N VAL A 552 -1.78 4.54 -9.45
CA VAL A 552 -2.64 3.99 -10.53
C VAL A 552 -2.05 4.34 -11.90
N ASP A 553 -1.52 5.55 -12.09
CA ASP A 553 -0.99 5.99 -13.38
C ASP A 553 0.17 5.12 -13.89
N ALA A 554 1.10 4.76 -13.01
CA ALA A 554 2.19 3.85 -13.37
C ALA A 554 1.66 2.44 -13.68
N ARG A 555 0.64 1.94 -12.96
CA ARG A 555 0.00 0.65 -13.27
C ARG A 555 -0.64 0.67 -14.66
N VAL A 556 -1.42 1.70 -14.97
CA VAL A 556 -2.06 1.89 -16.28
C VAL A 556 -1.02 2.01 -17.39
N TYR A 557 0.10 2.70 -17.14
CA TYR A 557 1.20 2.79 -18.09
C TYR A 557 1.81 1.40 -18.38
N VAL A 558 2.20 0.65 -17.34
CA VAL A 558 2.80 -0.67 -17.49
C VAL A 558 1.81 -1.67 -18.12
N ASP A 559 0.54 -1.64 -17.72
CA ASP A 559 -0.55 -2.41 -18.34
C ASP A 559 -0.65 -2.12 -19.83
N GLY A 560 -0.66 -0.84 -20.22
CA GLY A 560 -0.69 -0.44 -21.62
C GLY A 560 0.50 -1.00 -22.42
N ARG A 561 1.71 -0.98 -21.83
CA ARG A 561 2.90 -1.60 -22.45
C ARG A 561 2.77 -3.13 -22.55
N CYS A 562 2.18 -3.78 -21.54
CA CYS A 562 1.90 -5.23 -21.55
C CYS A 562 0.86 -5.61 -22.60
N VAL A 563 -0.25 -4.88 -22.73
CA VAL A 563 -1.28 -5.08 -23.75
C VAL A 563 -0.66 -4.98 -25.14
N VAL A 564 0.08 -3.91 -25.38
CA VAL A 564 0.70 -3.62 -26.67
C VAL A 564 1.75 -4.67 -27.05
N ASN A 565 2.53 -5.17 -26.07
CA ASN A 565 3.54 -6.20 -26.28
C ASN A 565 3.02 -7.65 -26.08
N ARG A 566 1.72 -7.81 -25.76
CA ARG A 566 1.05 -9.09 -25.46
C ARG A 566 1.78 -9.89 -24.37
N LYS A 567 2.05 -9.24 -23.22
CA LYS A 567 2.78 -9.82 -22.10
C LYS A 567 1.84 -10.19 -20.96
N PHE A 568 2.13 -11.33 -20.32
CA PHE A 568 1.48 -11.72 -19.08
C PHE A 568 1.90 -10.76 -17.97
N MET A 569 0.94 -10.22 -17.23
CA MET A 569 1.20 -9.32 -16.11
C MET A 569 0.49 -9.83 -14.86
N VAL A 570 1.17 -9.72 -13.73
CA VAL A 570 0.58 -9.89 -12.40
C VAL A 570 0.79 -8.60 -11.61
N ASP A 571 -0.32 -8.03 -11.12
CA ASP A 571 -0.32 -6.85 -10.26
C ASP A 571 -0.70 -7.23 -8.84
N ALA A 572 -0.02 -6.59 -7.89
CA ALA A 572 -0.36 -6.66 -6.48
C ALA A 572 -0.52 -5.25 -5.88
N GLY A 573 -1.53 -5.09 -5.03
CA GLY A 573 -1.85 -3.84 -4.34
C GLY A 573 -2.13 -4.07 -2.85
N THR A 574 -1.82 -3.07 -2.03
CA THR A 574 -2.09 -3.09 -0.58
C THR A 574 -2.57 -1.73 -0.07
N SER A 575 -3.49 -1.74 0.88
CA SER A 575 -3.90 -0.58 1.67
C SER A 575 -4.22 -1.02 3.10
N GLY A 576 -3.28 -0.76 4.01
CA GLY A 576 -3.31 -1.26 5.38
C GLY A 576 -3.42 -2.79 5.42
N THR A 577 -4.47 -3.31 6.04
CA THR A 577 -4.75 -4.75 6.10
C THR A 577 -5.38 -5.32 4.83
N LYS A 578 -5.81 -4.47 3.89
CA LYS A 578 -6.46 -4.85 2.63
C LYS A 578 -5.42 -5.09 1.55
N GLY A 579 -5.66 -6.08 0.70
CA GLY A 579 -4.79 -6.37 -0.43
C GLY A 579 -5.52 -7.04 -1.58
N ASN A 580 -4.97 -6.90 -2.78
CA ASN A 580 -5.49 -7.53 -3.98
C ASN A 580 -4.34 -8.04 -4.87
N VAL A 581 -4.64 -9.08 -5.65
CA VAL A 581 -3.81 -9.56 -6.75
C VAL A 581 -4.69 -9.67 -7.99
N GLN A 582 -4.24 -9.07 -9.09
CA GLN A 582 -4.91 -9.12 -10.38
C GLN A 582 -3.96 -9.70 -11.43
N VAL A 583 -4.49 -10.57 -12.29
CA VAL A 583 -3.75 -11.19 -13.38
C VAL A 583 -4.29 -10.72 -14.71
N VAL A 584 -3.39 -10.35 -15.61
CA VAL A 584 -3.69 -9.94 -16.97
C VAL A 584 -3.05 -10.94 -17.93
N VAL A 585 -3.90 -11.72 -18.59
CA VAL A 585 -3.51 -12.80 -19.48
C VAL A 585 -3.82 -12.41 -20.92
N PRO A 586 -2.81 -12.34 -21.81
CA PRO A 586 -3.02 -12.00 -23.20
C PRO A 586 -4.09 -12.87 -23.86
N PHE A 587 -5.06 -12.23 -24.52
CA PHE A 587 -6.19 -12.84 -25.23
C PHE A 587 -7.29 -13.47 -24.36
N TYR A 588 -7.16 -13.49 -23.03
CA TYR A 588 -8.12 -14.16 -22.15
C TYR A 588 -8.79 -13.24 -21.13
N THR A 589 -8.08 -12.23 -20.61
CA THR A 589 -8.65 -11.32 -19.60
C THR A 589 -8.78 -9.90 -20.16
N GLU A 590 -9.57 -9.07 -19.50
CA GLU A 590 -9.41 -7.63 -19.62
C GLU A 590 -8.03 -7.19 -19.12
N SER A 591 -7.67 -5.93 -19.42
CA SER A 591 -6.44 -5.32 -18.92
C SER A 591 -6.71 -4.57 -17.62
N TYR A 592 -5.68 -4.22 -16.85
CA TYR A 592 -5.85 -3.43 -15.62
C TYR A 592 -6.58 -2.10 -15.89
N GLY A 593 -6.22 -1.39 -16.98
CA GLY A 593 -6.85 -0.13 -17.36
C GLY A 593 -8.27 -0.24 -17.96
N SER A 594 -8.85 -1.45 -18.05
CA SER A 594 -10.20 -1.65 -18.58
C SER A 594 -11.30 -1.32 -17.55
N SER A 595 -10.97 -1.43 -16.26
CA SER A 595 -11.86 -1.15 -15.14
C SER A 595 -11.49 0.20 -14.53
N GLN A 596 -12.47 1.07 -14.24
CA GLN A 596 -12.20 2.35 -13.58
C GLN A 596 -12.29 2.20 -12.07
N ASP A 597 -11.17 2.46 -11.39
CA ASP A 597 -11.18 2.69 -9.95
C ASP A 597 -11.96 3.98 -9.64
N PRO A 598 -12.62 4.07 -8.47
CA PRO A 598 -13.30 5.29 -8.05
C PRO A 598 -12.32 6.47 -8.05
N PRO A 599 -12.67 7.61 -8.67
CA PRO A 599 -11.78 8.77 -8.70
C PRO A 599 -11.55 9.30 -7.28
N GLU A 600 -10.40 9.92 -7.06
CA GLU A 600 -10.15 10.66 -5.82
C GLU A 600 -11.25 11.72 -5.61
N LYS A 601 -11.82 11.76 -4.41
CA LYS A 601 -12.85 12.75 -4.07
C LYS A 601 -12.21 14.14 -4.04
N SER A 602 -12.61 15.02 -4.96
CA SER A 602 -12.22 16.44 -4.93
C SER A 602 -13.17 17.24 -4.04
N ILE A 603 -12.61 18.09 -3.17
CA ILE A 603 -13.39 18.98 -2.31
C ILE A 603 -13.67 20.28 -3.09
N PRO A 604 -14.91 20.79 -3.13
CA PRO A 604 -15.22 22.03 -3.82
C PRO A 604 -14.40 23.22 -3.28
N LEU A 605 -13.87 24.06 -4.18
CA LEU A 605 -13.02 25.20 -3.82
C LEU A 605 -13.70 26.19 -2.86
N CYS A 606 -15.01 26.40 -2.99
CA CYS A 606 -15.76 27.27 -2.09
C CYS A 606 -15.78 26.75 -0.64
N THR A 607 -15.84 25.43 -0.47
CA THR A 607 -15.78 24.74 0.82
C THR A 607 -14.42 24.93 1.47
N ILE A 608 -13.33 24.72 0.73
CA ILE A 608 -11.95 24.91 1.23
C ILE A 608 -11.74 26.39 1.62
N LYS A 609 -12.11 27.32 0.73
CA LYS A 609 -11.81 28.76 0.90
C LYS A 609 -12.61 29.46 1.99
N ASN A 610 -13.91 29.16 2.14
CA ASN A 610 -14.79 29.97 3.01
C ASN A 610 -15.67 29.16 3.96
N PHE A 611 -15.98 27.90 3.66
CA PHE A 611 -16.99 27.14 4.42
C PHE A 611 -16.53 25.72 4.77
N PRO A 612 -15.36 25.54 5.43
CA PRO A 612 -14.95 24.24 5.90
C PRO A 612 -15.88 23.77 7.02
N TYR A 613 -16.12 22.47 7.08
CA TYR A 613 -16.97 21.85 8.09
C TYR A 613 -16.43 20.52 8.63
N ALA A 614 -15.31 20.05 8.06
CA ALA A 614 -14.59 18.84 8.40
C ALA A 614 -13.08 19.15 8.43
N ILE A 615 -12.32 18.35 9.18
CA ILE A 615 -10.89 18.58 9.43
C ILE A 615 -10.06 18.43 8.15
N GLU A 616 -10.46 17.54 7.25
CA GLU A 616 -9.88 17.33 5.93
C GLU A 616 -9.90 18.62 5.10
N HIS A 617 -10.96 19.42 5.22
CA HIS A 617 -11.09 20.68 4.47
C HIS A 617 -10.11 21.73 4.98
N THR A 618 -9.89 21.77 6.30
CA THR A 618 -8.94 22.69 6.91
C THR A 618 -7.49 22.26 6.67
N ILE A 619 -7.22 20.96 6.53
CA ILE A 619 -5.91 20.42 6.16
C ILE A 619 -5.59 20.73 4.70
N GLU A 620 -6.54 20.49 3.77
CA GLU A 620 -6.35 20.82 2.36
C GLU A 620 -6.18 22.34 2.18
N TRP A 621 -6.96 23.14 2.91
CA TRP A 621 -6.76 24.59 2.96
C TRP A 621 -5.35 24.95 3.45
N ALA A 622 -4.89 24.36 4.57
CA ALA A 622 -3.58 24.64 5.12
C ALA A 622 -2.46 24.29 4.13
N ARG A 623 -2.63 23.19 3.38
CA ARG A 623 -1.72 22.77 2.31
C ARG A 623 -1.70 23.78 1.17
N SER A 624 -2.86 24.22 0.69
CA SER A 624 -2.93 25.26 -0.34
C SER A 624 -2.31 26.58 0.13
N GLU A 625 -2.50 26.98 1.39
CA GLU A 625 -1.86 28.18 1.93
C GLU A 625 -0.34 28.01 2.08
N PHE A 626 0.15 26.82 2.43
CA PHE A 626 1.58 26.52 2.46
C PHE A 626 2.20 26.66 1.07
N GLU A 627 1.62 26.00 0.06
CA GLU A 627 2.08 26.06 -1.33
C GLU A 627 2.04 27.51 -1.84
N PHE A 628 0.92 28.21 -1.62
CA PHE A 628 0.79 29.60 -2.06
C PHE A 628 1.82 30.53 -1.40
N LYS A 629 2.04 30.43 -0.08
CA LYS A 629 2.88 31.37 0.68
C LYS A 629 4.37 31.08 0.59
N PHE A 630 4.76 29.81 0.59
CA PHE A 630 6.17 29.40 0.70
C PHE A 630 6.75 28.82 -0.59
N HIS A 631 5.90 28.57 -1.60
CA HIS A 631 6.33 28.15 -2.93
C HIS A 631 6.01 29.20 -3.99
N ASP A 632 4.74 29.43 -4.30
CA ASP A 632 4.31 30.23 -5.45
C ASP A 632 4.76 31.70 -5.34
N GLU A 633 4.50 32.33 -4.19
CA GLU A 633 4.91 33.72 -3.94
C GLU A 633 6.44 33.86 -3.93
N ILE A 634 7.16 32.87 -3.40
CA ILE A 634 8.63 32.85 -3.35
C ILE A 634 9.23 32.65 -4.75
N LEU A 635 8.62 31.81 -5.58
CA LEU A 635 9.01 31.62 -6.98
C LEU A 635 8.82 32.90 -7.79
N LEU A 636 7.68 33.58 -7.62
CA LEU A 636 7.41 34.86 -8.26
C LEU A 636 8.43 35.93 -7.84
N ILE A 637 8.76 36.05 -6.55
CA ILE A 637 9.81 36.96 -6.05
C ILE A 637 11.16 36.62 -6.68
N LYS A 638 11.53 35.34 -6.74
CA LYS A 638 12.79 34.89 -7.32
C LYS A 638 12.89 35.22 -8.82
N GLU A 639 11.84 34.97 -9.58
CA GLU A 639 11.77 35.29 -11.01
C GLU A 639 11.87 36.80 -11.24
N TYR A 640 11.13 37.60 -10.45
CA TYR A 640 11.15 39.06 -10.54
C TYR A 640 12.56 39.63 -10.30
N LEU A 641 13.22 39.24 -9.20
CA LEU A 641 14.58 39.69 -8.88
C LEU A 641 15.63 39.17 -9.88
N SER A 642 15.41 37.98 -10.47
CA SER A 642 16.32 37.46 -11.51
C SER A 642 16.25 38.31 -12.78
N ARG A 643 15.04 38.70 -13.21
CA ARG A 643 14.83 39.57 -14.37
C ARG A 643 15.42 40.97 -14.16
N GLU A 644 15.27 41.53 -12.96
CA GLU A 644 15.91 42.81 -12.60
C GLU A 644 17.44 42.73 -12.70
N LYS A 645 18.03 41.61 -12.29
CA LYS A 645 19.49 41.38 -12.34
C LYS A 645 19.99 41.16 -13.78
N GLU A 646 19.19 40.57 -14.65
CA GLU A 646 19.53 40.27 -16.05
C GLU A 646 19.32 41.45 -17.01
N GLY A 647 18.56 42.47 -16.62
CA GLY A 647 18.43 43.72 -17.38
C GLY A 647 17.59 43.57 -18.67
N THR A 648 16.41 42.97 -18.57
CA THR A 648 15.45 42.83 -19.70
C THR A 648 14.93 44.19 -20.19
N SER A 649 14.76 44.30 -21.52
CA SER A 649 14.37 45.54 -22.23
C SER A 649 12.94 45.99 -21.89
N GLU A 650 12.69 47.31 -21.98
CA GLU A 650 11.40 47.95 -21.66
C GLU A 650 10.18 47.38 -22.39
N GLU A 651 10.34 46.80 -23.59
CA GLU A 651 9.24 46.21 -24.39
C GLU A 651 8.70 44.88 -23.81
N GLU A 652 9.46 44.16 -22.98
CA GLU A 652 9.00 42.91 -22.32
C GLU A 652 8.31 43.18 -20.97
N ARG A 653 8.25 44.44 -20.52
CA ARG A 653 7.65 44.84 -19.23
C ARG A 653 6.15 45.15 -19.29
N GLU A 654 5.55 45.23 -20.48
CA GLU A 654 4.17 45.71 -20.65
C GLU A 654 3.10 44.60 -20.69
N GLU A 655 3.49 43.32 -20.78
CA GLU A 655 2.55 42.19 -20.73
C GLU A 655 2.58 41.50 -19.34
N GLU A 656 1.63 41.88 -18.46
CA GLU A 656 1.28 41.30 -17.13
C GLU A 656 1.80 41.98 -15.83
N PRO A 657 1.24 41.60 -14.64
CA PRO A 657 0.44 42.43 -13.73
C PRO A 657 1.24 43.50 -12.93
N SER A 658 0.53 44.52 -12.43
CA SER A 658 1.04 45.75 -11.78
C SER A 658 2.34 45.59 -10.96
N ASN A 659 3.47 46.02 -11.52
CA ASN A 659 4.80 46.02 -10.89
C ASN A 659 4.83 46.65 -9.48
N GLU A 660 3.99 47.65 -9.21
CA GLU A 660 3.89 48.31 -7.89
C GLU A 660 3.56 47.34 -6.74
N ALA A 661 2.72 46.33 -6.99
CA ALA A 661 2.37 45.35 -5.96
C ALA A 661 3.53 44.38 -5.65
N MET A 662 4.38 44.08 -6.64
CA MET A 662 5.54 43.22 -6.46
C MET A 662 6.70 44.00 -5.80
N GLU A 663 6.86 45.28 -6.11
CA GLU A 663 7.81 46.16 -5.43
C GLU A 663 7.54 46.22 -3.91
N ASP A 664 6.28 46.41 -3.50
CA ASP A 664 5.89 46.41 -2.08
C ASP A 664 6.17 45.08 -1.37
N VAL A 665 6.03 43.95 -2.08
CA VAL A 665 6.35 42.61 -1.55
C VAL A 665 7.86 42.45 -1.39
N VAL A 666 8.65 42.90 -2.35
CA VAL A 666 10.11 42.82 -2.32
C VAL A 666 10.70 43.70 -1.21
N ASP A 667 10.15 44.89 -1.01
CA ASP A 667 10.61 45.81 0.05
C ASP A 667 10.36 45.26 1.47
N LYS A 668 9.45 44.29 1.61
CA LYS A 668 9.09 43.63 2.87
C LYS A 668 9.72 42.25 3.07
N ILE A 669 10.67 41.85 2.21
CA ILE A 669 11.38 40.58 2.36
C ILE A 669 12.16 40.60 3.70
N PRO A 670 12.00 39.57 4.56
CA PRO A 670 12.72 39.52 5.82
C PRO A 670 14.22 39.33 5.59
N THR A 671 15.02 40.02 6.39
CA THR A 671 16.49 40.00 6.33
C THR A 671 17.14 39.33 7.55
N ASN A 672 16.36 39.10 8.61
CA ASN A 672 16.81 38.52 9.87
C ASN A 672 15.68 37.75 10.56
N GLY A 673 16.01 36.92 11.57
CA GLY A 673 15.03 36.06 12.24
C GLY A 673 13.90 36.83 12.95
N LYS A 674 14.13 38.06 13.42
CA LYS A 674 13.07 38.88 14.04
C LYS A 674 12.01 39.29 13.02
N GLU A 675 12.43 39.65 11.80
CA GLU A 675 11.50 39.95 10.70
C GLU A 675 10.75 38.69 10.23
N CYS A 676 11.39 37.52 10.24
CA CYS A 676 10.69 36.25 10.01
C CYS A 676 9.60 36.00 11.05
N ILE A 677 9.88 36.25 12.35
CA ILE A 677 8.87 36.12 13.43
C ILE A 677 7.73 37.12 13.20
N ARG A 678 8.04 38.38 12.88
CA ARG A 678 7.02 39.40 12.57
C ARG A 678 6.13 38.97 11.40
N ASN A 679 6.71 38.47 10.31
CA ASN A 679 5.97 37.97 9.15
C ASN A 679 5.09 36.76 9.50
N GLY A 680 5.57 35.86 10.35
CA GLY A 680 4.77 34.75 10.88
C GLY A 680 3.54 35.22 11.68
N ILE A 681 3.71 36.24 12.52
CA ILE A 681 2.61 36.85 13.30
C ILE A 681 1.61 37.56 12.37
N LEU A 682 2.08 38.34 11.40
CA LEU A 682 1.23 39.02 10.42
C LEU A 682 0.41 38.00 9.61
N LEU A 683 1.05 36.89 9.22
CA LEU A 683 0.36 35.79 8.54
C LEU A 683 -0.72 35.18 9.44
N PHE A 684 -0.44 34.94 10.72
CA PHE A 684 -1.44 34.45 11.68
C PHE A 684 -2.67 35.37 11.73
N VAL A 685 -2.44 36.67 11.94
CA VAL A 685 -3.52 37.66 12.07
C VAL A 685 -4.32 37.73 10.77
N LYS A 686 -3.64 37.76 9.61
CA LYS A 686 -4.30 37.76 8.30
C LYS A 686 -5.21 36.54 8.12
N LEU A 687 -4.72 35.35 8.40
CA LEU A 687 -5.41 34.10 8.10
C LEU A 687 -6.54 33.78 9.09
N PHE A 688 -6.34 33.98 10.40
CA PHE A 688 -7.28 33.50 11.42
C PHE A 688 -8.10 34.60 12.11
N HIS A 689 -7.74 35.88 11.91
CA HIS A 689 -8.47 37.02 12.44
C HIS A 689 -9.10 37.85 11.31
N THR A 690 -8.28 38.51 10.48
CA THR A 690 -8.73 39.50 9.50
C THR A 690 -9.62 38.89 8.42
N SER A 691 -9.20 37.77 7.82
CA SER A 691 -10.00 37.09 6.79
C SER A 691 -11.37 36.65 7.33
N ILE A 692 -11.42 36.15 8.56
CA ILE A 692 -12.63 35.69 9.23
C ILE A 692 -13.52 36.87 9.61
N LYS A 693 -12.95 37.97 10.10
CA LYS A 693 -13.69 39.20 10.40
C LYS A 693 -14.34 39.78 9.15
N ASN A 694 -13.62 39.78 8.02
CA ASN A 694 -14.16 40.21 6.73
C ASN A 694 -15.32 39.30 6.28
N LEU A 695 -15.18 37.98 6.47
CA LEU A 695 -16.24 37.01 6.15
C LEU A 695 -17.50 37.22 7.02
N ILE A 696 -17.33 37.41 8.34
CA ILE A 696 -18.43 37.70 9.27
C ILE A 696 -19.11 39.04 8.92
N THR A 697 -18.33 40.04 8.50
CA THR A 697 -18.86 41.34 8.07
C THR A 697 -19.68 41.21 6.78
N ALA A 698 -19.20 40.41 5.82
CA ALA A 698 -19.93 40.12 4.58
C ALA A 698 -21.19 39.27 4.82
N PHE A 699 -21.15 38.33 5.76
CA PHE A 699 -22.26 37.45 6.11
C PHE A 699 -22.49 37.41 7.63
N PRO A 700 -23.21 38.39 8.20
CA PRO A 700 -23.52 38.43 9.63
C PRO A 700 -24.18 37.13 10.15
N PRO A 701 -24.02 36.77 11.43
CA PRO A 701 -24.57 35.52 11.99
C PRO A 701 -26.09 35.35 11.82
N ASP A 702 -26.83 36.45 11.76
CA ASP A 702 -28.28 36.53 11.55
C ASP A 702 -28.68 36.70 10.07
N SER A 703 -27.72 36.64 9.15
CA SER A 703 -27.97 36.76 7.71
C SER A 703 -28.90 35.66 7.19
N LYS A 704 -29.72 36.03 6.19
CA LYS A 704 -30.71 35.16 5.57
C LYS A 704 -30.48 35.06 4.06
N THR A 705 -30.84 33.93 3.46
CA THR A 705 -30.88 33.75 2.00
C THR A 705 -32.01 34.56 1.37
N LYS A 706 -32.04 34.61 0.04
CA LYS A 706 -33.13 35.25 -0.71
C LYS A 706 -34.50 34.60 -0.45
N GLU A 707 -34.54 33.31 -0.11
CA GLU A 707 -35.78 32.61 0.29
C GLU A 707 -36.13 32.77 1.79
N GLY A 708 -35.35 33.54 2.56
CA GLY A 708 -35.64 33.85 3.97
C GLY A 708 -35.13 32.82 4.99
N GLN A 709 -34.42 31.77 4.55
CA GLN A 709 -33.78 30.79 5.42
C GLN A 709 -32.49 31.36 6.04
N PRO A 710 -32.08 30.96 7.26
CA PRO A 710 -30.78 31.33 7.81
C PRO A 710 -29.64 30.96 6.87
N PHE A 711 -28.72 31.89 6.61
CA PHE A 711 -27.55 31.63 5.76
C PHE A 711 -26.61 30.61 6.39
N TRP A 712 -26.42 30.70 7.71
CA TRP A 712 -25.61 29.81 8.52
C TRP A 712 -26.42 28.59 8.97
N MET A 713 -26.73 27.72 8.02
CA MET A 713 -27.31 26.41 8.24
C MET A 713 -26.39 25.32 7.68
N PRO A 714 -26.46 24.08 8.18
CA PRO A 714 -25.67 22.96 7.66
C PRO A 714 -25.65 22.93 6.11
N PRO A 715 -24.47 22.76 5.46
CA PRO A 715 -23.15 22.46 6.02
C PRO A 715 -22.36 23.66 6.60
N LYS A 716 -22.86 24.89 6.50
CA LYS A 716 -22.10 26.10 6.83
C LYS A 716 -22.09 26.34 8.33
N ARG A 717 -20.89 26.38 8.92
CA ARG A 717 -20.69 26.73 10.34
C ARG A 717 -20.37 28.23 10.47
N PRO A 718 -21.07 28.99 11.33
CA PRO A 718 -20.72 30.40 11.57
C PRO A 718 -19.34 30.48 12.24
N PRO A 719 -18.37 31.19 11.62
CA PRO A 719 -17.01 31.22 12.13
C PRO A 719 -16.86 32.19 13.30
N MET A 720 -15.73 32.06 14.00
CA MET A 720 -15.26 32.97 15.04
C MET A 720 -13.83 33.39 14.76
N THR A 721 -13.50 34.65 15.01
CA THR A 721 -12.12 35.15 14.91
C THR A 721 -11.26 34.56 16.01
N VAL A 722 -10.02 34.20 15.68
CA VAL A 722 -9.00 33.84 16.68
C VAL A 722 -8.05 35.02 16.83
N SER A 723 -7.79 35.44 18.07
CA SER A 723 -6.79 36.45 18.38
C SER A 723 -5.50 35.78 18.79
N PHE A 724 -4.35 36.35 18.41
CA PHE A 724 -3.05 35.79 18.76
C PHE A 724 -2.86 35.82 20.28
N ASP A 725 -2.27 34.75 20.82
CA ASP A 725 -2.02 34.58 22.26
C ASP A 725 -0.68 33.88 22.43
N VAL A 726 0.26 34.57 23.07
CA VAL A 726 1.63 34.09 23.31
C VAL A 726 1.69 32.89 24.26
N ASN A 727 0.64 32.66 25.06
CA ASN A 727 0.57 31.55 26.00
C ASN A 727 -0.06 30.30 25.39
N ASN A 728 -0.55 30.38 24.15
CA ASN A 728 -1.13 29.25 23.44
C ASN A 728 -0.05 28.56 22.59
N ASP A 729 0.28 27.31 22.94
CA ASP A 729 1.32 26.54 22.26
C ASP A 729 1.05 26.35 20.75
N LEU A 730 -0.22 26.22 20.33
CA LEU A 730 -0.59 26.09 18.93
C LEU A 730 -0.31 27.38 18.15
N HIS A 731 -0.56 28.54 18.78
CA HIS A 731 -0.32 29.85 18.18
C HIS A 731 1.18 30.09 18.02
N ILE A 732 1.95 29.76 19.06
CA ILE A 732 3.42 29.85 19.01
C ILE A 732 3.98 28.89 17.97
N LEU A 733 3.48 27.65 17.90
CA LEU A 733 3.93 26.68 16.91
C LEU A 733 3.72 27.18 15.48
N PHE A 734 2.54 27.77 15.18
CA PHE A 734 2.27 28.35 13.86
C PHE A 734 3.29 29.43 13.48
N VAL A 735 3.56 30.37 14.41
CA VAL A 735 4.52 31.46 14.15
C VAL A 735 5.94 30.91 14.02
N GLN A 736 6.32 29.99 14.89
CA GLN A 736 7.63 29.34 14.86
C GLN A 736 7.86 28.61 13.53
N SER A 737 6.91 27.78 13.10
CA SER A 737 7.04 27.02 11.86
C SER A 737 7.07 27.95 10.64
N ALA A 738 6.17 28.93 10.55
CA ALA A 738 6.15 29.91 9.46
C ALA A 738 7.46 30.71 9.40
N ALA A 739 7.97 31.16 10.54
CA ALA A 739 9.19 31.94 10.60
C ALA A 739 10.43 31.11 10.19
N ASN A 740 10.52 29.84 10.60
CA ASN A 740 11.61 28.97 10.15
C ASN A 740 11.53 28.69 8.64
N ILE A 741 10.33 28.49 8.07
CA ILE A 741 10.15 28.31 6.63
C ILE A 741 10.56 29.59 5.87
N PHE A 742 10.15 30.77 6.32
CA PHE A 742 10.64 32.03 5.75
C PHE A 742 12.17 32.17 5.84
N SER A 743 12.77 31.77 6.97
CA SER A 743 14.22 31.78 7.14
C SER A 743 14.92 30.90 6.09
N LEU A 744 14.34 29.74 5.76
CA LEU A 744 14.83 28.86 4.70
C LEU A 744 14.62 29.48 3.31
N ASN A 745 13.44 30.04 3.03
CA ASN A 745 13.14 30.65 1.73
C ASN A 745 14.12 31.74 1.33
N PHE A 746 14.57 32.55 2.30
CA PHE A 746 15.44 33.71 2.06
C PHE A 746 16.89 33.50 2.51
N GLY A 747 17.29 32.26 2.82
CA GLY A 747 18.69 31.92 3.14
C GLY A 747 19.22 32.52 4.46
N ILE A 748 18.34 32.84 5.41
CA ILE A 748 18.70 33.40 6.72
C ILE A 748 19.21 32.27 7.62
N LYS A 749 20.47 32.38 8.08
CA LYS A 749 21.16 31.36 8.89
C LYS A 749 20.85 31.47 10.38
N GLN A 750 19.57 31.51 10.75
CA GLN A 750 19.13 31.53 12.15
C GLN A 750 17.92 30.61 12.33
N GLN A 751 18.08 29.53 13.09
CA GLN A 751 16.94 28.72 13.50
C GLN A 751 16.14 29.44 14.58
N ILE A 752 14.84 29.53 14.42
CA ILE A 752 13.94 30.29 15.29
C ILE A 752 13.33 29.33 16.31
N SER A 753 13.67 29.51 17.59
CA SER A 753 13.16 28.68 18.68
C SER A 753 11.85 29.26 19.25
N LYS A 754 11.12 28.41 19.99
CA LYS A 754 9.91 28.79 20.72
C LYS A 754 10.17 30.00 21.63
N GLU A 755 11.30 30.01 22.33
CA GLU A 755 11.70 31.05 23.27
C GLU A 755 11.92 32.38 22.56
N MET A 756 12.54 32.37 21.38
CA MET A 756 12.75 33.60 20.58
C MET A 756 11.42 34.23 20.17
N VAL A 757 10.43 33.42 19.78
CA VAL A 757 9.08 33.91 19.44
C VAL A 757 8.42 34.56 20.67
N VAL A 758 8.46 33.88 21.82
CA VAL A 758 7.87 34.37 23.07
C VAL A 758 8.55 35.66 23.53
N GLU A 759 9.89 35.74 23.44
CA GLU A 759 10.66 36.92 23.81
C GLU A 759 10.34 38.11 22.88
N PHE A 760 10.29 37.87 21.57
CA PHE A 760 9.96 38.89 20.58
C PHE A 760 8.57 39.50 20.82
N VAL A 761 7.55 38.65 21.04
CA VAL A 761 6.18 39.12 21.32
C VAL A 761 6.12 39.92 22.62
N LYS A 762 6.86 39.52 23.67
CA LYS A 762 6.84 40.22 24.97
C LYS A 762 7.57 41.56 24.95
N ASN A 763 8.62 41.69 24.14
CA ASN A 763 9.53 42.83 24.18
C ASN A 763 9.31 43.85 23.06
N GLU A 764 8.88 43.41 21.87
CA GLU A 764 8.85 44.25 20.66
C GLU A 764 7.44 44.51 20.12
N ILE A 765 6.41 43.84 20.62
CA ILE A 765 5.02 44.02 20.19
C ILE A 765 4.14 44.28 21.42
N LEU A 766 3.55 45.47 21.52
CA LEU A 766 2.49 45.70 22.50
C LEU A 766 1.27 44.87 22.07
N VAL A 767 0.79 43.99 22.96
CA VAL A 767 -0.33 43.06 22.70
C VAL A 767 -1.60 43.77 22.18
N GLU A 768 -1.76 45.07 22.48
CA GLU A 768 -2.86 45.91 21.99
C GLU A 768 -2.79 46.22 20.48
N GLU A 769 -1.61 46.29 19.86
CA GLU A 769 -1.43 46.62 18.44
C GLU A 769 -1.76 45.47 17.48
N LEU A 770 -1.69 44.22 17.94
CA LEU A 770 -1.92 43.01 17.12
C LEU A 770 -3.36 42.87 16.62
N SER A 771 -4.31 43.53 17.28
CA SER A 771 -5.73 43.51 16.92
C SER A 771 -6.14 44.62 15.95
N SER A 772 -5.29 45.65 15.78
CA SER A 772 -5.50 46.81 14.91
C SER A 772 -4.56 46.87 13.70
N ALA A 773 -3.48 46.09 13.69
CA ALA A 773 -2.43 46.12 12.66
C ALA A 773 -2.83 45.59 11.25
N ALA A 774 -4.11 45.36 10.97
CA ALA A 774 -4.57 45.05 9.62
C ALA A 774 -4.65 46.29 8.71
N ASP A 775 -4.77 47.49 9.31
CA ASP A 775 -4.82 48.76 8.59
C ASP A 775 -3.82 49.74 9.24
N ASN A 776 -2.73 50.04 8.53
CA ASN A 776 -1.73 51.07 8.84
C ASN A 776 -0.83 50.83 10.06
N THR A 777 0.29 50.15 9.84
CA THR A 777 1.55 50.50 10.51
C THR A 777 2.51 51.09 9.48
N CYS A 778 2.73 52.40 9.56
CA CYS A 778 3.83 53.09 8.90
C CYS A 778 5.14 52.46 9.38
N VAL A 779 5.78 51.66 8.52
CA VAL A 779 7.15 51.21 8.72
C VAL A 779 8.06 52.33 8.22
N GLU A 780 9.05 52.74 9.01
CA GLU A 780 10.11 53.62 8.56
C GLU A 780 10.70 53.10 7.24
N GLU A 781 10.91 53.98 6.24
CA GLU A 781 11.53 53.65 4.94
C GLU A 781 12.84 52.91 5.17
N SER A 782 12.77 51.59 5.13
CA SER A 782 13.92 50.70 5.26
C SER A 782 14.48 50.52 3.86
N PRO A 783 15.81 50.58 3.67
CA PRO A 783 16.40 50.41 2.35
C PRO A 783 16.06 49.02 1.80
N ARG A 784 15.65 48.96 0.52
CA ARG A 784 15.31 47.73 -0.20
C ARG A 784 16.36 46.63 0.08
N PRO A 785 15.94 45.44 0.54
CA PRO A 785 16.87 44.36 0.85
C PRO A 785 17.70 43.96 -0.37
N SER A 786 19.04 43.92 -0.22
CA SER A 786 19.92 43.37 -1.27
C SER A 786 20.04 41.86 -1.09
N ILE A 787 19.19 41.10 -1.79
CA ILE A 787 19.18 39.63 -1.77
C ILE A 787 19.56 39.11 -3.16
N ASP A 788 20.46 38.14 -3.20
CA ASP A 788 20.79 37.43 -4.43
C ASP A 788 19.68 36.43 -4.76
N PRO A 789 19.06 36.46 -5.96
CA PRO A 789 18.05 35.48 -6.35
C PRO A 789 18.48 34.02 -6.20
N SER A 790 19.78 33.75 -6.25
CA SER A 790 20.35 32.41 -6.06
C SER A 790 20.17 31.87 -4.64
N ALA A 791 20.07 32.75 -3.63
CA ALA A 791 19.84 32.41 -2.23
C ALA A 791 18.36 32.17 -1.91
N ILE A 792 17.45 32.50 -2.83
CA ILE A 792 16.01 32.30 -2.67
C ILE A 792 15.65 30.88 -3.08
N VAL A 793 15.02 30.14 -2.15
CA VAL A 793 14.64 28.74 -2.34
C VAL A 793 13.13 28.60 -2.12
N PRO A 794 12.32 28.47 -3.18
CA PRO A 794 10.91 28.10 -3.05
C PRO A 794 10.80 26.75 -2.35
N CYS A 795 10.00 26.67 -1.28
CA CYS A 795 9.84 25.43 -0.53
C CYS A 795 8.94 24.45 -1.31
N ILE A 796 9.32 23.18 -1.32
CA ILE A 796 8.47 22.08 -1.80
C ILE A 796 8.07 21.28 -0.56
N PHE A 797 6.78 20.97 -0.44
CA PHE A 797 6.28 20.22 0.70
C PHE A 797 6.94 18.84 0.79
N GLU A 798 7.62 18.61 1.90
CA GLU A 798 8.21 17.32 2.28
C GLU A 798 7.62 16.87 3.62
N LYS A 799 6.99 15.70 3.62
CA LYS A 799 6.21 15.13 4.74
C LYS A 799 7.05 14.24 5.65
N ASP A 800 8.11 13.62 5.12
CA ASP A 800 8.87 12.59 5.83
C ASP A 800 10.11 13.15 6.56
N ASP A 801 10.37 14.46 6.43
CA ASP A 801 11.36 15.21 7.22
C ASP A 801 10.65 16.03 8.31
N ASP A 802 10.76 15.60 9.56
CA ASP A 802 10.16 16.30 10.71
C ASP A 802 10.97 17.52 11.17
N THR A 803 12.13 17.80 10.58
CA THR A 803 13.01 18.93 10.94
C THR A 803 12.77 20.19 10.09
N ASN A 804 12.03 20.07 8.99
CA ASN A 804 11.75 21.16 8.05
C ASN A 804 10.57 22.08 8.44
N PHE A 805 9.87 21.78 9.55
CA PHE A 805 8.69 22.49 10.05
C PHE A 805 7.45 22.50 9.12
N HIS A 806 7.46 21.78 8.00
CA HIS A 806 6.35 21.77 7.05
C HIS A 806 5.08 21.19 7.67
N VAL A 807 5.17 19.97 8.23
CA VAL A 807 4.04 19.30 8.89
C VAL A 807 3.57 20.09 10.12
N ASP A 808 4.49 20.73 10.84
CA ASP A 808 4.16 21.55 12.01
C ASP A 808 3.33 22.78 11.63
N PHE A 809 3.70 23.44 10.52
CA PHE A 809 2.90 24.53 9.95
C PHE A 809 1.51 24.05 9.56
N LEU A 810 1.40 22.93 8.83
CA LEU A 810 0.10 22.39 8.43
C LEU A 810 -0.77 21.99 9.63
N TYR A 811 -0.18 21.34 10.63
CA TYR A 811 -0.84 20.96 11.87
C TYR A 811 -1.40 22.18 12.61
N ALA A 812 -0.57 23.21 12.80
CA ALA A 812 -1.00 24.42 13.48
C ALA A 812 -2.06 25.18 12.67
N ALA A 813 -1.84 25.37 11.37
CA ALA A 813 -2.73 26.10 10.48
C ALA A 813 -4.11 25.44 10.35
N ALA A 814 -4.14 24.12 10.13
CA ALA A 814 -5.39 23.37 10.01
C ALA A 814 -6.20 23.43 11.30
N ASN A 815 -5.56 23.23 12.46
CA ASN A 815 -6.25 23.25 13.75
C ASN A 815 -6.71 24.67 14.16
N LEU A 816 -5.94 25.71 13.85
CA LEU A 816 -6.37 27.10 14.03
C LEU A 816 -7.61 27.43 13.20
N ARG A 817 -7.63 26.99 11.95
CA ARG A 817 -8.82 27.13 11.11
C ARG A 817 -9.98 26.26 11.60
N ALA A 818 -9.71 25.05 12.09
CA ALA A 818 -10.72 24.23 12.72
C ALA A 818 -11.36 24.95 13.92
N ILE A 819 -10.57 25.65 14.74
CA ILE A 819 -11.08 26.50 15.83
C ILE A 819 -11.96 27.63 15.27
N ASN A 820 -11.55 28.31 14.18
CA ASN A 820 -12.39 29.36 13.58
C ASN A 820 -13.79 28.84 13.24
N TYR A 821 -13.92 27.59 12.77
CA TYR A 821 -15.21 27.02 12.34
C TYR A 821 -15.82 26.04 13.35
N LYS A 822 -15.28 25.93 14.57
CA LYS A 822 -15.73 24.98 15.61
C LYS A 822 -15.72 23.52 15.15
N ILE A 823 -14.71 23.16 14.37
CA ILE A 823 -14.45 21.80 13.89
C ILE A 823 -13.55 21.10 14.91
N LYS A 824 -13.75 19.78 15.09
CA LYS A 824 -12.88 18.93 15.93
C LYS A 824 -11.46 18.96 15.37
N GLN A 825 -10.49 19.29 16.22
CA GLN A 825 -9.08 19.33 15.87
C GLN A 825 -8.53 17.91 15.63
N ALA A 826 -7.49 17.80 14.81
CA ALA A 826 -6.76 16.56 14.56
C ALA A 826 -5.37 16.60 15.20
N ASP A 827 -4.83 15.43 15.54
CA ASP A 827 -3.44 15.32 15.96
C ASP A 827 -2.45 15.46 14.80
N ARG A 828 -1.17 15.66 15.12
CA ARG A 828 -0.09 15.85 14.12
C ARG A 828 0.01 14.68 13.14
N LEU A 829 -0.16 13.44 13.63
CA LEU A 829 -0.09 12.23 12.81
C LEU A 829 -1.23 12.23 11.77
N THR A 830 -2.46 12.53 12.19
CA THR A 830 -3.61 12.62 11.29
C THR A 830 -3.42 13.69 10.23
N VAL A 831 -2.91 14.87 10.61
CA VAL A 831 -2.60 15.96 9.66
C VAL A 831 -1.52 15.53 8.66
N LYS A 832 -0.41 14.93 9.15
CA LYS A 832 0.67 14.39 8.30
C LYS A 832 0.14 13.34 7.32
N GLY A 833 -0.74 12.46 7.78
CA GLY A 833 -1.36 11.40 6.99
C GLY A 833 -2.21 11.94 5.84
N ILE A 834 -3.12 12.86 6.14
CA ILE A 834 -4.04 13.45 5.17
C ILE A 834 -3.28 14.37 4.20
N ALA A 835 -2.49 15.32 4.71
CA ALA A 835 -1.76 16.27 3.88
C ALA A 835 -0.72 15.58 2.98
N GLY A 836 -0.03 14.57 3.52
CA GLY A 836 0.98 13.79 2.82
C GLY A 836 0.43 12.68 1.92
N ARG A 837 -0.91 12.52 1.84
CA ARG A 837 -1.59 11.43 1.12
C ARG A 837 -0.96 10.07 1.42
N ILE A 838 -0.71 9.82 2.70
CA ILE A 838 0.00 8.64 3.17
C ILE A 838 -0.87 7.40 3.00
N ILE A 839 -0.40 6.45 2.18
CA ILE A 839 -1.04 5.14 2.06
C ILE A 839 -0.66 4.30 3.28
N PRO A 840 -1.63 3.85 4.11
CA PRO A 840 -1.37 2.92 5.21
C PRO A 840 -0.79 1.62 4.67
N ALA A 841 0.19 1.03 5.36
CA ALA A 841 0.82 -0.21 4.91
C ALA A 841 1.41 -1.00 6.08
N ILE A 842 1.43 -2.32 5.95
CA ILE A 842 1.99 -3.24 6.95
C ILE A 842 2.60 -4.48 6.26
N ALA A 843 3.70 -4.99 6.80
CA ALA A 843 4.47 -6.08 6.19
C ALA A 843 3.67 -7.39 6.01
N THR A 844 2.73 -7.66 6.91
CA THR A 844 1.87 -8.86 6.90
C THR A 844 1.08 -8.98 5.59
N THR A 845 0.32 -7.94 5.24
CA THR A 845 -0.48 -7.90 4.00
C THR A 845 0.41 -7.95 2.77
N THR A 846 1.57 -7.28 2.79
CA THR A 846 2.56 -7.32 1.70
C THR A 846 3.06 -8.74 1.43
N ALA A 847 3.39 -9.50 2.47
CA ALA A 847 3.82 -10.89 2.35
C ALA A 847 2.71 -11.76 1.73
N VAL A 848 1.46 -11.56 2.14
CA VAL A 848 0.31 -12.32 1.60
C VAL A 848 0.11 -12.06 0.11
N VAL A 849 -0.04 -10.80 -0.32
CA VAL A 849 -0.27 -10.49 -1.74
C VAL A 849 0.90 -10.93 -2.62
N SER A 850 2.13 -10.85 -2.10
CA SER A 850 3.29 -11.33 -2.84
C SER A 850 3.30 -12.84 -3.02
N GLY A 851 2.92 -13.60 -1.99
CA GLY A 851 2.83 -15.06 -2.11
C GLY A 851 1.78 -15.45 -3.16
N LEU A 852 0.62 -14.80 -3.15
CA LEU A 852 -0.44 -15.02 -4.14
C LEU A 852 0.00 -14.67 -5.57
N ALA A 853 0.64 -13.52 -5.76
CA ALA A 853 1.13 -13.10 -7.09
C ALA A 853 2.14 -14.10 -7.67
N VAL A 854 3.07 -14.60 -6.85
CA VAL A 854 4.06 -15.59 -7.33
C VAL A 854 3.42 -16.96 -7.57
N LEU A 855 2.35 -17.34 -6.86
CA LEU A 855 1.56 -18.53 -7.22
C LEU A 855 0.94 -18.40 -8.63
N GLU A 856 0.47 -17.21 -9.03
CA GLU A 856 -0.02 -16.97 -10.38
C GLU A 856 1.10 -17.02 -11.45
N MET A 857 2.33 -16.60 -11.11
CA MET A 857 3.50 -16.81 -11.98
C MET A 857 3.85 -18.29 -12.13
N ILE A 858 3.66 -19.11 -11.08
CA ILE A 858 3.84 -20.56 -11.16
C ILE A 858 2.79 -21.18 -12.08
N LYS A 859 1.53 -20.72 -12.03
CA LYS A 859 0.48 -21.14 -12.98
C LYS A 859 0.88 -20.84 -14.44
N TYR A 860 1.45 -19.66 -14.68
CA TYR A 860 2.00 -19.30 -16.00
C TYR A 860 3.08 -20.30 -16.45
N ALA A 861 4.07 -20.60 -15.59
CA ALA A 861 5.15 -21.53 -15.92
C ALA A 861 4.65 -22.97 -16.16
N LEU A 862 3.65 -23.42 -15.39
CA LEU A 862 2.96 -24.69 -15.60
C LEU A 862 2.29 -24.76 -16.99
N GLY A 863 1.88 -23.62 -17.54
CA GLY A 863 1.06 -23.57 -18.74
C GLY A 863 -0.33 -24.15 -18.47
N VAL A 864 -0.91 -23.83 -17.30
CA VAL A 864 -2.28 -24.24 -16.98
C VAL A 864 -3.27 -23.59 -17.96
N ASP A 865 -4.47 -24.17 -18.06
CA ASP A 865 -5.56 -23.49 -18.76
C ASP A 865 -5.81 -22.12 -18.12
N TYR A 866 -5.95 -21.08 -18.94
CA TYR A 866 -6.02 -19.71 -18.45
C TYR A 866 -7.25 -19.45 -17.56
N THR A 867 -8.28 -20.30 -17.63
CA THR A 867 -9.43 -20.26 -16.70
C THR A 867 -9.07 -20.62 -15.25
N LYS A 868 -7.88 -21.17 -15.00
CA LYS A 868 -7.39 -21.48 -13.64
C LYS A 868 -6.71 -20.31 -12.95
N HIS A 869 -6.46 -19.21 -13.66
CA HIS A 869 -5.97 -17.98 -13.06
C HIS A 869 -7.07 -17.34 -12.19
N LYS A 870 -6.67 -16.67 -11.10
CA LYS A 870 -7.60 -16.06 -10.15
C LYS A 870 -7.16 -14.65 -9.78
N ASN A 871 -8.12 -13.73 -9.74
CA ASN A 871 -7.95 -12.49 -8.98
C ASN A 871 -8.21 -12.80 -7.51
N SER A 872 -7.42 -12.23 -6.60
CA SER A 872 -7.55 -12.43 -5.17
C SER A 872 -7.75 -11.12 -4.44
N PHE A 873 -8.60 -11.12 -3.42
CA PHE A 873 -8.91 -9.98 -2.57
C PHE A 873 -8.89 -10.44 -1.12
N LEU A 874 -8.30 -9.64 -0.24
CA LEU A 874 -8.23 -9.97 1.17
C LEU A 874 -8.31 -8.73 2.03
N ASN A 875 -8.75 -8.92 3.27
CA ASN A 875 -8.65 -7.92 4.31
C ASN A 875 -8.30 -8.62 5.61
N LEU A 876 -7.03 -8.54 6.03
CA LEU A 876 -6.55 -9.22 7.23
C LEU A 876 -7.05 -8.61 8.55
N ALA A 877 -7.69 -7.43 8.53
CA ALA A 877 -8.40 -6.92 9.72
C ALA A 877 -9.62 -7.78 10.06
N LEU A 878 -10.17 -8.40 9.03
CA LEU A 878 -11.16 -9.44 9.15
C LEU A 878 -10.46 -10.77 8.81
N PRO A 879 -11.00 -11.91 9.18
CA PRO A 879 -10.61 -13.15 8.54
C PRO A 879 -11.30 -13.21 7.16
N PHE A 880 -10.93 -12.33 6.23
CA PHE A 880 -11.55 -12.26 4.89
C PHE A 880 -10.52 -12.48 3.78
N PHE A 881 -10.85 -13.43 2.91
CA PHE A 881 -10.13 -13.75 1.69
C PHE A 881 -11.16 -14.20 0.65
N ALA A 882 -11.02 -13.76 -0.59
CA ALA A 882 -11.89 -14.12 -1.68
C ALA A 882 -11.07 -14.23 -2.96
N SER A 883 -11.45 -15.17 -3.82
CA SER A 883 -10.87 -15.30 -5.16
C SER A 883 -11.99 -15.32 -6.18
N THR A 884 -11.78 -14.63 -7.30
CA THR A 884 -12.73 -14.56 -8.40
C THR A 884 -12.05 -14.93 -9.71
N ASP A 885 -12.84 -15.41 -10.67
CA ASP A 885 -12.35 -15.55 -12.04
C ASP A 885 -12.00 -14.17 -12.59
N PRO A 886 -10.88 -14.03 -13.33
CA PRO A 886 -10.59 -12.81 -14.07
C PRO A 886 -11.68 -12.53 -15.10
N VAL A 887 -11.98 -11.25 -15.31
CA VAL A 887 -13.02 -10.82 -16.26
C VAL A 887 -12.53 -11.03 -17.70
N GLU A 888 -13.37 -11.61 -18.56
CA GLU A 888 -13.09 -11.74 -20.00
C GLU A 888 -13.04 -10.36 -20.67
N PRO A 889 -12.16 -10.15 -21.69
CA PRO A 889 -12.10 -8.88 -22.39
C PRO A 889 -13.38 -8.65 -23.21
N VAL A 890 -13.77 -7.38 -23.31
CA VAL A 890 -14.92 -6.97 -24.13
C VAL A 890 -14.72 -7.41 -25.59
N LYS A 891 -15.74 -8.10 -26.13
CA LYS A 891 -15.76 -8.61 -27.50
C LYS A 891 -16.46 -7.62 -28.42
N HIS A 892 -15.69 -7.03 -29.32
CA HIS A 892 -16.14 -6.13 -30.37
C HIS A 892 -16.29 -6.89 -31.69
N SER A 893 -17.01 -6.33 -32.66
CA SER A 893 -17.18 -7.01 -33.95
C SER A 893 -17.38 -6.06 -35.13
N TYR A 894 -16.79 -6.43 -36.26
CA TYR A 894 -16.97 -5.74 -37.54
C TYR A 894 -17.42 -6.74 -38.62
N LYS A 895 -17.95 -6.23 -39.74
CA LYS A 895 -18.42 -7.06 -40.87
C LYS A 895 -17.62 -6.76 -42.14
N ILE A 896 -17.21 -7.82 -42.83
CA ILE A 896 -16.68 -7.75 -44.21
C ILE A 896 -17.49 -8.73 -45.06
N GLU A 897 -18.08 -8.26 -46.17
CA GLU A 897 -18.80 -9.11 -47.14
C GLU A 897 -19.81 -10.08 -46.49
N ASN A 898 -20.65 -9.56 -45.57
CA ASN A 898 -21.63 -10.31 -44.78
C ASN A 898 -21.08 -11.37 -43.79
N LYS A 899 -19.76 -11.44 -43.58
CA LYS A 899 -19.13 -12.23 -42.51
C LYS A 899 -18.81 -11.35 -41.30
N LYS A 900 -19.20 -11.80 -40.11
CA LYS A 900 -18.92 -11.14 -38.82
C LYS A 900 -17.58 -11.64 -38.28
N TYR A 901 -16.67 -10.72 -37.96
CA TYR A 901 -15.41 -10.97 -37.29
C TYR A 901 -15.48 -10.42 -35.86
N THR A 902 -14.88 -11.12 -34.90
CA THR A 902 -14.88 -10.72 -33.48
C THR A 902 -13.45 -10.44 -33.05
N PHE A 903 -13.26 -9.41 -32.25
CA PHE A 903 -11.96 -9.02 -31.72
C PHE A 903 -12.09 -8.43 -30.32
N THR A 904 -10.96 -8.29 -29.63
CA THR A 904 -10.83 -7.76 -28.27
C THR A 904 -9.67 -6.76 -28.25
N LEU A 905 -9.40 -6.15 -27.09
CA LEU A 905 -8.24 -5.27 -26.89
C LEU A 905 -6.89 -5.89 -27.27
N TRP A 906 -6.79 -7.22 -27.28
CA TRP A 906 -5.56 -7.98 -27.60
C TRP A 906 -5.31 -8.17 -29.10
N ASN A 907 -6.36 -8.00 -29.91
CA ASN A 907 -6.26 -8.16 -31.36
C ASN A 907 -5.78 -6.84 -31.99
N ARG A 908 -4.84 -6.96 -32.93
CA ARG A 908 -4.34 -5.83 -33.73
C ARG A 908 -4.12 -6.24 -35.17
N LEU A 909 -4.24 -5.28 -36.08
CA LEU A 909 -3.92 -5.42 -37.50
C LEU A 909 -2.48 -4.94 -37.72
N GLU A 910 -1.63 -5.83 -38.21
CA GLU A 910 -0.20 -5.54 -38.39
C GLU A 910 0.10 -5.25 -39.86
N TYR A 911 0.62 -4.06 -40.13
CA TYR A 911 1.16 -3.65 -41.43
C TYR A 911 2.68 -3.50 -41.32
N LYS A 912 3.42 -3.85 -42.37
CA LYS A 912 4.84 -3.50 -42.43
C LYS A 912 5.02 -2.02 -42.68
N ASP A 913 6.07 -1.43 -42.12
CA ASP A 913 6.41 -0.05 -42.43
C ASP A 913 6.56 0.17 -43.94
N SER A 914 5.76 1.10 -44.43
CA SER A 914 5.62 1.44 -45.84
C SER A 914 4.98 2.82 -45.94
N LYS A 915 4.85 3.34 -47.17
CA LYS A 915 4.19 4.62 -47.41
C LYS A 915 2.80 4.64 -46.77
N LEU A 916 2.46 5.71 -46.04
CA LEU A 916 1.17 5.82 -45.36
C LEU A 916 0.00 5.58 -46.32
N GLY A 917 0.05 6.14 -47.54
CA GLY A 917 -0.98 5.94 -48.54
C GLY A 917 -1.16 4.49 -49.00
N THR A 918 -0.13 3.64 -48.89
CA THR A 918 -0.24 2.20 -49.15
C THR A 918 -1.01 1.49 -48.05
N ILE A 919 -0.75 1.86 -46.79
CA ILE A 919 -1.45 1.30 -45.61
C ILE A 919 -2.93 1.71 -45.64
N LEU A 920 -3.22 2.98 -45.92
CA LEU A 920 -4.61 3.46 -46.03
C LEU A 920 -5.38 2.73 -47.13
N LYS A 921 -4.76 2.57 -48.32
CA LYS A 921 -5.35 1.78 -49.42
C LYS A 921 -5.56 0.32 -49.05
N ALA A 922 -4.62 -0.30 -48.34
CA ALA A 922 -4.76 -1.68 -47.90
C ALA A 922 -5.94 -1.83 -46.93
N PHE A 923 -6.09 -0.90 -45.99
CA PHE A 923 -7.25 -0.84 -45.10
C PHE A 923 -8.55 -0.65 -45.88
N GLU A 924 -8.61 0.32 -46.81
CA GLU A 924 -9.77 0.56 -47.67
C GLU A 924 -10.17 -0.67 -48.47
N ILE A 925 -9.21 -1.40 -49.03
CA ILE A 925 -9.47 -2.63 -49.79
C ILE A 925 -10.07 -3.71 -48.88
N GLN A 926 -9.55 -3.85 -47.66
CA GLN A 926 -9.93 -4.88 -46.71
C GLN A 926 -11.30 -4.61 -46.06
N PHE A 927 -11.54 -3.38 -45.61
CA PHE A 927 -12.73 -3.01 -44.84
C PHE A 927 -13.81 -2.30 -45.66
N LYS A 928 -13.51 -1.95 -46.92
CA LYS A 928 -14.40 -1.18 -47.82
C LYS A 928 -14.83 0.16 -47.22
N ARG A 929 -13.93 0.78 -46.46
CA ARG A 929 -14.15 2.05 -45.75
C ARG A 929 -12.95 2.96 -45.90
N LYS A 930 -13.22 4.25 -46.11
CA LYS A 930 -12.19 5.26 -46.29
C LYS A 930 -11.74 5.79 -44.93
N ILE A 931 -10.44 5.93 -44.74
CA ILE A 931 -9.89 6.56 -43.54
C ILE A 931 -9.93 8.08 -43.73
N SER A 932 -10.55 8.80 -42.80
CA SER A 932 -10.63 10.26 -42.76
C SER A 932 -9.47 10.85 -41.96
N MET A 933 -9.08 10.23 -40.84
CA MET A 933 -8.05 10.74 -39.93
C MET A 933 -7.16 9.61 -39.40
N VAL A 934 -5.86 9.89 -39.26
CA VAL A 934 -4.90 9.00 -38.60
C VAL A 934 -4.05 9.78 -37.62
N THR A 935 -3.95 9.27 -36.40
CA THR A 935 -3.09 9.79 -35.34
C THR A 935 -2.13 8.70 -34.85
N ALA A 936 -0.96 9.11 -34.38
CA ALA A 936 -0.01 8.27 -33.67
C ALA A 936 0.23 8.91 -32.30
N GLY A 937 -0.40 8.37 -31.26
CA GLY A 937 -0.49 9.05 -29.97
C GLY A 937 -1.18 10.41 -30.12
N ASN A 938 -0.54 11.49 -29.66
CA ASN A 938 -1.09 12.84 -29.75
C ASN A 938 -0.78 13.55 -31.08
N SER A 939 -0.08 12.88 -32.00
CA SER A 939 0.38 13.47 -33.26
C SER A 939 -0.57 13.12 -34.40
N LEU A 940 -1.20 14.14 -35.00
CA LEU A 940 -2.00 13.99 -36.22
C LEU A 940 -1.08 13.83 -37.44
N ILE A 941 -1.10 12.63 -38.04
CA ILE A 941 -0.22 12.30 -39.18
C ILE A 941 -0.93 12.37 -40.53
N TYR A 942 -2.26 12.21 -40.55
CA TYR A 942 -3.08 12.39 -41.73
C TYR A 942 -4.50 12.85 -41.40
N TRP A 943 -5.02 13.78 -42.21
CA TRP A 943 -6.42 14.19 -42.18
C TRP A 943 -6.86 14.58 -43.59
N ASP A 944 -7.92 13.97 -44.10
CA ASP A 944 -8.33 14.14 -45.50
C ASP A 944 -8.95 15.51 -45.82
N PHE A 945 -9.35 16.27 -44.79
CA PHE A 945 -9.87 17.64 -44.93
C PHE A 945 -8.78 18.72 -45.00
N ASP A 946 -7.54 18.42 -44.63
CA ASP A 946 -6.46 19.40 -44.57
C ASP A 946 -5.31 19.01 -45.52
N SER A 947 -5.19 19.76 -46.61
CA SER A 947 -4.23 19.49 -47.67
C SER A 947 -2.77 19.54 -47.22
N LYS A 948 -2.47 20.13 -46.05
CA LYS A 948 -1.12 20.12 -45.48
C LYS A 948 -0.61 18.70 -45.18
N TYR A 949 -1.51 17.73 -45.01
CA TYR A 949 -1.15 16.33 -44.76
C TYR A 949 -1.09 15.48 -46.03
N ALA A 950 -1.40 16.04 -47.22
CA ALA A 950 -1.40 15.26 -48.47
C ALA A 950 -0.03 14.66 -48.77
N ASP A 951 1.05 15.42 -48.54
CA ASP A 951 2.43 14.98 -48.75
C ASP A 951 2.85 13.83 -47.82
N ASN A 952 2.17 13.66 -46.68
CA ASN A 952 2.47 12.57 -45.74
C ASN A 952 2.09 11.20 -46.31
N LEU A 953 1.19 11.12 -47.30
CA LEU A 953 0.83 9.86 -47.94
C LEU A 953 2.00 9.18 -48.65
N GLU A 954 2.99 9.96 -49.09
CA GLU A 954 4.17 9.46 -49.81
C GLU A 954 5.36 9.14 -48.89
N LYS A 955 5.29 9.53 -47.61
CA LYS A 955 6.29 9.22 -46.57
C LYS A 955 5.99 7.88 -45.91
N THR A 956 7.01 7.20 -45.41
CA THR A 956 6.77 5.99 -44.58
C THR A 956 6.23 6.38 -43.21
N VAL A 957 5.55 5.45 -42.53
CA VAL A 957 5.06 5.73 -41.18
C VAL A 957 6.22 5.96 -40.22
N GLY A 958 7.32 5.21 -40.36
CA GLY A 958 8.54 5.41 -39.58
C GLY A 958 9.12 6.83 -39.71
N GLU A 959 9.09 7.41 -40.92
CA GLU A 959 9.50 8.81 -41.16
C GLU A 959 8.56 9.81 -40.49
N LEU A 960 7.24 9.54 -40.52
CA LEU A 960 6.22 10.44 -39.97
C LEU A 960 6.25 10.52 -38.45
N VAL A 961 6.60 9.42 -37.78
CA VAL A 961 6.61 9.33 -36.31
C VAL A 961 7.99 9.55 -35.69
N ASN A 962 9.02 9.81 -36.51
CA ASN A 962 10.42 9.87 -36.07
C ASN A 962 10.84 8.61 -35.30
N ARG A 963 10.65 7.43 -35.92
CA ARG A 963 10.92 6.10 -35.32
C ARG A 963 12.25 6.06 -34.56
N ARG A 964 12.22 5.49 -33.35
CA ARG A 964 13.44 5.17 -32.58
C ARG A 964 14.02 3.80 -32.98
N PRO A 965 15.36 3.58 -32.91
CA PRO A 965 15.97 2.32 -33.35
C PRO A 965 15.43 1.05 -32.67
N ASP A 966 15.14 1.10 -31.37
CA ASP A 966 14.62 -0.05 -30.60
C ASP A 966 13.08 -0.10 -30.51
N GLU A 967 12.40 0.78 -31.26
CA GLU A 967 10.96 0.75 -31.43
C GLU A 967 10.60 -0.30 -32.48
N MET A 968 9.82 -1.30 -32.06
CA MET A 968 9.48 -2.46 -32.90
C MET A 968 8.19 -2.23 -33.68
N PHE A 969 7.32 -1.35 -33.18
CA PHE A 969 6.08 -1.00 -33.85
C PHE A 969 5.53 0.33 -33.34
N VAL A 970 4.64 0.96 -34.11
CA VAL A 970 3.84 2.12 -33.68
C VAL A 970 2.36 1.80 -33.79
N VAL A 971 1.59 2.25 -32.80
CA VAL A 971 0.12 2.17 -32.83
C VAL A 971 -0.45 3.37 -33.58
N LEU A 972 -1.37 3.10 -34.51
CA LEU A 972 -2.13 4.11 -35.23
C LEU A 972 -3.60 4.06 -34.80
N ASP A 973 -4.12 5.21 -34.40
CA ASP A 973 -5.55 5.40 -34.16
C ASP A 973 -6.17 6.01 -35.43
N VAL A 974 -7.20 5.36 -35.95
CA VAL A 974 -7.83 5.71 -37.23
C VAL A 974 -9.30 6.03 -37.04
N ILE A 975 -9.77 7.03 -37.79
CA ILE A 975 -11.19 7.39 -37.90
C ILE A 975 -11.61 7.19 -39.37
N THR A 976 -12.77 6.60 -39.59
CA THR A 976 -13.34 6.41 -40.94
C THR A 976 -14.34 7.52 -41.29
N ASP A 977 -14.69 7.64 -42.56
CA ASP A 977 -15.62 8.65 -43.07
C ASP A 977 -17.08 8.49 -42.60
N ASP A 978 -17.43 7.32 -42.10
CA ASP A 978 -18.77 6.97 -41.64
C ASP A 978 -18.96 6.95 -40.11
N ASP A 979 -17.90 7.16 -39.30
CA ASP A 979 -17.86 7.09 -37.82
C ASP A 979 -18.48 5.81 -37.17
N GLU A 980 -18.97 4.87 -37.97
CA GLU A 980 -19.74 3.72 -37.52
C GLU A 980 -18.92 2.42 -37.60
N GLY A 981 -17.89 2.24 -36.79
CA GLY A 981 -17.22 0.94 -36.74
C GLY A 981 -16.06 0.85 -35.77
N GLU A 982 -16.09 -0.15 -34.90
CA GLU A 982 -14.93 -0.53 -34.09
C GLU A 982 -14.08 -1.53 -34.88
N PHE A 983 -12.79 -1.23 -35.05
CA PHE A 983 -11.80 -2.10 -35.68
C PHE A 983 -10.73 -2.50 -34.66
N PRO A 984 -10.05 -3.65 -34.83
CA PRO A 984 -8.87 -3.94 -34.05
C PRO A 984 -7.83 -2.84 -34.26
N ARG A 985 -7.06 -2.56 -33.21
CA ARG A 985 -5.98 -1.55 -33.22
C ARG A 985 -5.07 -1.75 -34.43
N ILE A 986 -4.74 -0.67 -35.15
CA ILE A 986 -3.80 -0.73 -36.27
C ILE A 986 -2.40 -0.52 -35.74
N VAL A 987 -1.48 -1.40 -36.14
CA VAL A 987 -0.09 -1.36 -35.71
C VAL A 987 0.81 -1.47 -36.94
N VAL A 988 1.76 -0.55 -37.06
CA VAL A 988 2.80 -0.63 -38.08
C VAL A 988 4.04 -1.21 -37.43
N VAL A 989 4.45 -2.38 -37.91
CA VAL A 989 5.61 -3.12 -37.43
C VAL A 989 6.83 -2.67 -38.23
N PHE A 990 7.88 -2.34 -37.49
CA PHE A 990 9.16 -1.95 -38.05
C PHE A 990 10.10 -3.16 -38.11
N GLU A 991 10.83 -3.29 -39.21
CA GLU A 991 11.91 -4.28 -39.36
C GLU A 991 13.22 -3.81 -38.70
#